data_AF-H0HR30-F1
#
_entry.id   AF-H0HR30-F1
#
_cell.length_a   1.000
_cell.length_b   1.000
_cell.length_c   1.000
_cell.angle_alpha   90.00
_cell.angle_beta   90.00
_cell.angle_gamma   90.00
#
_symmetry.space_group_name_H-M   'P 1'
#
loop_
_entity.id
_entity.type
_entity.pdbx_description
1 polymer ?
#
loop_
_entity_poly.entity_id
_entity_poly.type
_entity_poly.pdbx_seq_one_letter_code
_entity_poly.pdbx_strand_id
1 'polypeptide(L)'
;MSLFTKLGTEINAPVTSAGVPRGANMFDEMVWKTEIESVVTAFTSNGGLIYATKAQLDADLAHGANSSAWVIGDSTVANNGIYRKSGVSGAGSWSRVGDLPYSFIRAFDAGAGTPNAIVATTPIPIPAADGGALITLNIFEANTASPVTVALNGGPARTIKTNSGNDVSVGGLTAGMVVAGYVSGSTFRLLSDQASAAIQAAAEAAAALSQAWAEGTLPGGPGTLSSKEWAQLAETTFETNAAAVIPSVQRFAVGAAVQSVDTGIAGLVGAAVRVFIDGVYQFSNTWGIAAGVITPVGGTWPGDGLVENMEVIIDATSAIAFNVPSDESVSRQKIEPELLEDLSGFSTDTPFGRAGLRVLLGLENDAHYGFNNGILDAGGGKWVFVYRRAPNHTVVNGSEIRAVDTYDKGATLENDRLIFTDASYDTRNFVSRVMANGRLGIIASRRAAGTLVYTNPIFIYSDDDGSTWSSAAVTSAPGGTPVNFHGNLIDYPTSVGGDDAEGFIAYTYGGVAGTVDAFRTTDNGATWSWSPSIATSPMTMTELSVSRLGTQDKWIMFARPSGAIGDPGQAWVSANPLSFGASGSAGVEAAGNPPMTIYDDETGKFWYSVVARRDRGWQRGVTVGIENVLLMCSADADALYAAGGDMSALGVDWSIVCYLPDWASGYFFPYKIDGKWYAGFVCGEDAVDHTYSKLCLIGDFTSTGVDKLNFAQMMAWSAVGTRAIYRQGLQAGFGATPPSEVGYLTVGVASTSTGIVSETTSAAAREHWRILNANGLVGSVTTAASATTFNTTSDGQLKVSRQDLTVELDIDAIVDALQPQAFDWLDQKGNPTGERGYGLIAQDVHTVVPSAVKVGRGKPGDQDYDPWGMDYSKLVIFLLAKMKLMDERLKNIEGGQ
;
A
#
# COMPACT_ATOMS: atom_id res chain seq x y z
N MET A 1 -26.74 72.42 6.85
CA MET A 1 -26.90 73.85 6.49
C MET A 1 -25.98 74.14 5.32
N SER A 2 -26.50 74.63 4.19
CA SER A 2 -25.68 75.00 3.04
C SER A 2 -24.80 76.19 3.42
N LEU A 3 -23.48 76.07 3.29
CA LEU A 3 -22.51 77.14 3.58
C LEU A 3 -22.52 78.26 2.54
N PHE A 4 -23.06 77.99 1.35
CA PHE A 4 -23.22 78.98 0.28
C PHE A 4 -24.70 79.34 0.12
N THR A 5 -24.97 80.63 -0.08
CA THR A 5 -26.33 81.12 -0.32
C THR A 5 -26.82 80.81 -1.75
N LYS A 6 -25.90 80.66 -2.72
CA LYS A 6 -26.13 80.19 -4.10
C LYS A 6 -24.89 79.44 -4.62
N LEU A 7 -25.06 78.55 -5.59
CA LEU A 7 -23.91 77.86 -6.20
C LEU A 7 -23.20 78.76 -7.22
N GLY A 8 -21.87 78.70 -7.27
CA GLY A 8 -21.07 79.50 -8.22
C GLY A 8 -21.40 79.21 -9.69
N THR A 9 -21.87 78.00 -10.00
CA THR A 9 -22.37 77.61 -11.32
C THR A 9 -23.68 78.30 -11.70
N GLU A 10 -24.53 78.62 -10.71
CA GLU A 10 -25.78 79.36 -10.92
C GLU A 10 -25.53 80.86 -11.02
N ILE A 11 -24.51 81.38 -10.32
CA ILE A 11 -24.09 82.79 -10.40
C ILE A 11 -23.41 83.08 -11.74
N ASN A 12 -22.57 82.17 -12.23
CA ASN A 12 -21.81 82.35 -13.47
C ASN A 12 -22.51 81.78 -14.72
N ALA A 13 -23.75 81.34 -14.61
CA ALA A 13 -24.53 80.90 -15.77
C ALA A 13 -24.77 82.08 -16.73
N PRO A 14 -24.42 81.93 -18.03
CA PRO A 14 -24.60 82.99 -19.04
C PRO A 14 -26.07 83.26 -19.37
N VAL A 15 -26.97 82.35 -18.97
CA VAL A 15 -28.42 82.44 -19.17
C VAL A 15 -29.16 82.11 -17.88
N THR A 16 -30.39 82.61 -17.74
CA THR A 16 -31.30 82.18 -16.68
C THR A 16 -31.80 80.76 -16.92
N SER A 17 -32.48 80.15 -15.94
CA SER A 17 -33.16 78.84 -16.11
C SER A 17 -34.24 78.85 -17.21
N ALA A 18 -34.67 80.04 -17.66
CA ALA A 18 -35.56 80.24 -18.79
C ALA A 18 -34.82 80.50 -20.13
N GLY A 19 -33.50 80.34 -20.18
CA GLY A 19 -32.68 80.49 -21.38
C GLY A 19 -32.39 81.93 -21.81
N VAL A 20 -32.74 82.93 -20.98
CA VAL A 20 -32.54 84.34 -21.29
C VAL A 20 -31.10 84.75 -20.97
N PRO A 21 -30.34 85.34 -21.91
CA PRO A 21 -29.01 85.88 -21.62
C PRO A 21 -29.07 86.88 -20.47
N ARG A 22 -28.25 86.67 -19.45
CA ARG A 22 -28.18 87.58 -18.30
C ARG A 22 -26.78 88.14 -18.17
N GLY A 23 -26.69 89.43 -17.86
CA GLY A 23 -25.42 90.05 -17.47
C GLY A 23 -24.94 89.53 -16.11
N ALA A 24 -23.64 89.61 -15.86
CA ALA A 24 -23.09 89.20 -14.57
C ALA A 24 -23.62 90.11 -13.44
N ASN A 25 -24.25 89.52 -12.42
CA ASN A 25 -24.65 90.26 -11.23
C ASN A 25 -23.45 90.36 -10.28
N MET A 26 -22.77 91.50 -10.31
CA MET A 26 -21.58 91.74 -9.49
C MET A 26 -21.86 91.69 -7.99
N PHE A 27 -23.11 91.89 -7.55
CA PHE A 27 -23.48 91.76 -6.14
C PHE A 27 -23.51 90.30 -5.69
N ASP A 28 -24.12 89.41 -6.46
CA ASP A 28 -24.13 87.96 -6.17
C ASP A 28 -22.70 87.38 -6.18
N GLU A 29 -21.86 87.84 -7.11
CA GLU A 29 -20.44 87.45 -7.21
C GLU A 29 -19.62 87.95 -6.01
N MET A 30 -19.88 89.16 -5.51
CA MET A 30 -19.25 89.71 -4.32
C MET A 30 -19.62 88.91 -3.07
N VAL A 31 -20.90 88.55 -2.91
CA VAL A 31 -21.39 87.75 -1.78
C VAL A 31 -20.74 86.36 -1.79
N TRP A 32 -20.74 85.70 -2.94
CA TRP A 32 -20.14 84.36 -3.07
C TRP A 32 -18.62 84.37 -2.81
N LYS A 33 -17.89 85.38 -3.30
CA LYS A 33 -16.46 85.55 -2.98
C LYS A 33 -16.20 85.80 -1.51
N THR A 34 -17.04 86.60 -0.84
CA THR A 34 -16.95 86.85 0.60
C THR A 34 -17.20 85.56 1.41
N GLU A 35 -18.14 84.72 0.97
CA GLU A 35 -18.39 83.40 1.55
C GLU A 35 -17.17 82.46 1.35
N ILE A 36 -16.53 82.47 0.17
CA ILE A 36 -15.28 81.73 -0.07
C ILE A 36 -14.14 82.23 0.81
N GLU A 37 -13.91 83.54 0.87
CA GLU A 37 -12.86 84.13 1.70
C GLU A 37 -13.08 83.81 3.18
N SER A 38 -14.33 83.76 3.64
CA SER A 38 -14.69 83.32 4.99
C SER A 38 -14.38 81.84 5.23
N VAL A 39 -14.61 80.96 4.25
CA VAL A 39 -14.24 79.53 4.32
C VAL A 39 -12.72 79.35 4.34
N VAL A 40 -12.00 80.04 3.46
CA VAL A 40 -10.53 80.00 3.41
C VAL A 40 -9.93 80.55 4.70
N THR A 41 -10.48 81.64 5.24
CA THR A 41 -10.08 82.21 6.53
C THR A 41 -10.36 81.22 7.66
N ALA A 42 -11.53 80.58 7.70
CA ALA A 42 -11.86 79.58 8.72
C ALA A 42 -10.95 78.34 8.67
N PHE A 43 -10.48 77.95 7.49
CA PHE A 43 -9.53 76.84 7.32
C PHE A 43 -8.11 77.23 7.74
N THR A 44 -7.66 78.42 7.34
CA THR A 44 -6.30 78.91 7.61
C THR A 44 -6.12 79.40 9.05
N SER A 45 -7.18 79.82 9.75
CA SER A 45 -7.12 80.31 11.13
C SER A 45 -7.24 79.21 12.20
N ASN A 46 -7.67 77.99 11.86
CA ASN A 46 -7.97 76.94 12.84
C ASN A 46 -7.42 75.54 12.52
N GLY A 47 -6.89 75.30 11.32
CA GLY A 47 -6.44 73.97 10.88
C GLY A 47 -4.91 73.82 10.91
N GLY A 48 -4.34 73.32 12.01
CA GLY A 48 -3.00 72.69 11.99
C GLY A 48 -1.83 73.49 12.59
N LEU A 49 -2.03 74.17 13.73
CA LEU A 49 -0.91 74.78 14.44
C LEU A 49 -0.03 73.70 15.11
N ILE A 50 1.27 73.70 14.85
CA ILE A 50 2.23 72.75 15.43
C ILE A 50 3.36 73.52 16.12
N TYR A 51 3.63 73.20 17.37
CA TYR A 51 4.68 73.80 18.19
C TYR A 51 5.67 72.75 18.67
N ALA A 52 6.94 73.14 18.81
CA ALA A 52 7.94 72.25 19.40
C ALA A 52 7.73 72.12 20.91
N THR A 53 7.45 73.22 21.62
CA THR A 53 7.28 73.22 23.09
C THR A 53 5.96 73.84 23.54
N LYS A 54 5.47 73.46 24.72
CA LYS A 54 4.26 74.06 25.32
C LYS A 54 4.47 75.53 25.65
N ALA A 55 5.69 75.93 26.00
CA ALA A 55 6.02 77.34 26.25
C ALA A 55 5.83 78.21 25.00
N GLN A 56 6.20 77.71 23.81
CA GLN A 56 5.95 78.42 22.55
C GLN A 56 4.46 78.53 22.23
N LEU A 57 3.69 77.46 22.48
CA LEU A 57 2.24 77.48 22.36
C LEU A 57 1.61 78.52 23.31
N ASP A 58 2.00 78.51 24.58
CA ASP A 58 1.45 79.41 25.60
C ASP A 58 1.79 80.88 25.33
N ALA A 59 2.90 81.16 24.65
CA ALA A 59 3.28 82.50 24.21
C ALA A 59 2.43 82.99 23.01
N ASP A 60 1.92 82.08 22.17
CA ASP A 60 1.09 82.43 21.03
C ASP A 60 -0.41 82.41 21.38
N LEU A 61 -0.89 83.56 21.83
CA LEU A 61 -2.30 83.77 22.16
C LEU A 61 -3.09 84.43 21.01
N ALA A 62 -2.48 84.69 19.86
CA ALA A 62 -3.09 85.44 18.75
C ALA A 62 -4.10 84.60 17.93
N HIS A 63 -4.77 83.65 18.57
CA HIS A 63 -5.72 82.70 17.97
C HIS A 63 -7.09 82.81 18.63
N GLY A 64 -8.14 82.55 17.85
CA GLY A 64 -9.52 82.61 18.34
C GLY A 64 -9.84 81.51 19.36
N ALA A 65 -10.97 81.66 20.07
CA ALA A 65 -11.45 80.59 20.93
C ALA A 65 -11.72 79.31 20.11
N ASN A 66 -11.41 78.15 20.69
CA ASN A 66 -11.51 76.82 20.07
C ASN A 66 -10.51 76.49 18.96
N SER A 67 -9.50 77.34 18.69
CA SER A 67 -8.37 76.94 17.83
C SER A 67 -7.66 75.71 18.40
N SER A 68 -7.17 74.83 17.52
CA SER A 68 -6.45 73.61 17.91
C SER A 68 -4.96 73.71 17.58
N ALA A 69 -4.11 73.17 18.45
CA ALA A 69 -2.67 73.12 18.25
C ALA A 69 -2.07 71.83 18.78
N TRP A 70 -0.98 71.36 18.17
CA TRP A 70 -0.23 70.19 18.61
C TRP A 70 1.13 70.62 19.16
N VAL A 71 1.53 70.07 20.31
CA VAL A 71 2.89 70.19 20.85
C VAL A 71 3.57 68.84 20.70
N ILE A 72 4.70 68.79 19.99
CA ILE A 72 5.28 67.50 19.54
C ILE A 72 6.73 67.23 19.99
N GLY A 73 7.43 68.19 20.58
CA GLY A 73 8.88 68.09 20.86
C GLY A 73 9.32 68.69 22.20
N ASP A 74 8.41 68.79 23.17
CA ASP A 74 8.69 69.35 24.49
C ASP A 74 9.50 68.33 25.31
N SER A 75 10.56 68.79 25.99
CA SER A 75 11.40 67.94 26.84
C SER A 75 10.63 67.33 28.01
N THR A 76 9.56 67.99 28.46
CA THR A 76 8.63 67.41 29.42
C THR A 76 7.56 66.64 28.65
N VAL A 77 7.68 65.32 28.65
CA VAL A 77 6.83 64.37 27.89
C VAL A 77 5.33 64.64 28.04
N ALA A 78 4.85 64.99 29.25
CA ALA A 78 3.44 65.28 29.52
C ALA A 78 2.89 66.51 28.77
N ASN A 79 3.76 67.41 28.33
CA ASN A 79 3.40 68.60 27.57
C ASN A 79 3.12 68.29 26.09
N ASN A 80 3.55 67.13 25.57
CA ASN A 80 3.26 66.75 24.19
C ASN A 80 1.80 66.27 24.07
N GLY A 81 1.03 66.83 23.15
CA GLY A 81 -0.41 66.61 23.08
C GLY A 81 -1.15 67.60 22.19
N ILE A 82 -2.46 67.41 22.10
CA ILE A 82 -3.40 68.29 21.40
C ILE A 82 -3.93 69.30 22.41
N TYR A 83 -3.95 70.58 22.03
CA TYR A 83 -4.37 71.71 22.86
C TYR A 83 -5.49 72.49 22.18
N ARG A 84 -6.36 73.08 22.98
CA ARG A 84 -7.45 73.97 22.56
C ARG A 84 -7.31 75.34 23.22
N LYS A 85 -7.42 76.39 22.42
CA LYS A 85 -7.40 77.79 22.87
C LYS A 85 -8.71 78.15 23.55
N SER A 86 -8.61 78.84 24.69
CA SER A 86 -9.73 79.51 25.37
C SER A 86 -9.51 81.01 25.40
N GLY A 87 -10.59 81.79 25.27
CA GLY A 87 -10.54 83.26 25.22
C GLY A 87 -10.44 83.83 23.79
N VAL A 88 -10.60 85.14 23.67
CA VAL A 88 -10.48 85.88 22.40
C VAL A 88 -9.01 85.97 21.94
N SER A 89 -8.78 86.18 20.65
CA SER A 89 -7.43 86.37 20.10
C SER A 89 -6.69 87.50 20.83
N GLY A 90 -5.43 87.27 21.19
CA GLY A 90 -4.57 88.16 21.96
C GLY A 90 -4.69 88.04 23.49
N ALA A 91 -5.60 87.20 24.01
CA ALA A 91 -5.80 86.98 25.44
C ALA A 91 -6.19 85.52 25.76
N GLY A 92 -6.22 85.12 27.05
CA GLY A 92 -6.64 83.78 27.49
C GLY A 92 -5.50 82.76 27.56
N SER A 93 -5.80 81.46 27.42
CA SER A 93 -4.83 80.37 27.62
C SER A 93 -5.07 79.17 26.73
N TRP A 94 -4.12 78.22 26.70
CA TRP A 94 -4.24 76.93 26.05
C TRP A 94 -4.46 75.82 27.08
N SER A 95 -5.41 74.93 26.78
CA SER A 95 -5.73 73.76 27.61
C SER A 95 -5.50 72.48 26.81
N ARG A 96 -4.86 71.48 27.42
CA ARG A 96 -4.66 70.17 26.77
C ARG A 96 -6.01 69.47 26.65
N VAL A 97 -6.30 68.90 25.48
CA VAL A 97 -7.57 68.22 25.18
C VAL A 97 -7.40 66.77 24.74
N GLY A 98 -6.19 66.33 24.41
CA GLY A 98 -5.94 64.93 24.03
C GLY A 98 -4.47 64.58 23.83
N ASP A 99 -4.20 63.28 23.70
CA ASP A 99 -2.89 62.75 23.29
C ASP A 99 -2.71 62.90 21.77
N LEU A 100 -1.46 62.88 21.31
CA LEU A 100 -1.15 62.80 19.88
C LEU A 100 -1.53 61.41 19.33
N PRO A 101 -2.10 61.30 18.12
CA PRO A 101 -2.52 60.03 17.54
C PRO A 101 -1.31 59.23 17.02
N TYR A 102 -0.60 58.56 17.93
CA TYR A 102 0.45 57.60 17.57
C TYR A 102 -0.11 56.18 17.62
N SER A 103 -0.20 55.48 16.48
CA SER A 103 -0.68 54.08 16.45
C SER A 103 0.40 53.05 16.75
N PHE A 104 1.68 53.44 16.71
CA PHE A 104 2.83 52.56 16.88
C PHE A 104 3.99 53.25 17.62
N ILE A 105 4.53 52.60 18.65
CA ILE A 105 5.60 53.12 19.49
C ILE A 105 6.69 52.06 19.63
N ARG A 106 7.95 52.44 19.42
CA ARG A 106 9.10 51.57 19.68
C ARG A 106 9.67 51.84 21.07
N ALA A 107 9.73 50.81 21.90
CA ALA A 107 10.40 50.81 23.19
C ALA A 107 11.75 50.12 23.09
N PHE A 108 12.75 50.69 23.74
CA PHE A 108 14.12 50.21 23.76
C PHE A 108 14.53 49.84 25.18
N ASP A 109 14.77 48.56 25.42
CA ASP A 109 15.43 48.03 26.60
C ASP A 109 16.95 48.00 26.36
N ALA A 110 17.68 48.84 27.07
CA ALA A 110 19.13 48.96 27.00
C ALA A 110 19.86 48.12 28.07
N GLY A 111 19.14 47.29 28.84
CA GLY A 111 19.70 46.55 29.96
C GLY A 111 19.83 47.37 31.26
N ALA A 112 19.09 48.47 31.38
CA ALA A 112 19.10 49.29 32.60
C ALA A 112 18.31 48.66 33.77
N GLY A 113 17.42 47.71 33.46
CA GLY A 113 16.65 46.93 34.44
C GLY A 113 17.32 45.60 34.81
N THR A 114 16.54 44.68 35.36
CA THR A 114 16.93 43.27 35.51
C THR A 114 16.14 42.41 34.51
N PRO A 115 16.52 41.14 34.26
CA PRO A 115 15.79 40.27 33.34
C PRO A 115 14.30 40.06 33.70
N ASN A 116 13.89 40.32 34.94
CA ASN A 116 12.52 40.16 35.43
C ASN A 116 11.82 41.51 35.75
N ALA A 117 12.56 42.61 35.72
CA ALA A 117 12.08 43.96 35.94
C ALA A 117 12.71 44.89 34.89
N ILE A 118 12.13 44.85 33.70
CA ILE A 118 12.63 45.52 32.51
C ILE A 118 12.38 47.03 32.62
N VAL A 119 13.39 47.83 32.28
CA VAL A 119 13.28 49.28 32.17
C VAL A 119 13.54 49.67 30.73
N ALA A 120 12.51 50.18 30.07
CA ALA A 120 12.57 50.53 28.66
C ALA A 120 12.21 52.00 28.41
N THR A 121 12.81 52.57 27.38
CA THR A 121 12.60 53.97 26.99
C THR A 121 11.95 54.05 25.62
N THR A 122 11.07 55.03 25.41
CA THR A 122 10.46 55.30 24.10
C THR A 122 10.80 56.73 23.68
N PRO A 123 10.94 57.00 22.37
CA PRO A 123 11.22 58.34 21.87
C PRO A 123 10.00 59.29 21.95
N ILE A 124 8.81 58.75 22.25
CA ILE A 124 7.54 59.49 22.32
C ILE A 124 6.72 59.03 23.54
N PRO A 125 5.83 59.90 24.10
CA PRO A 125 4.98 59.56 25.24
C PRO A 125 4.14 58.29 25.02
N ILE A 126 3.92 57.52 26.08
CA ILE A 126 2.92 56.43 26.08
C ILE A 126 1.53 57.05 26.25
N PRO A 127 0.52 56.71 25.41
CA PRO A 127 -0.84 57.19 25.57
C PRO A 127 -1.40 56.86 26.96
N ALA A 128 -2.23 57.77 27.50
CA ALA A 128 -2.84 57.59 28.81
C ALA A 128 -3.97 56.55 28.80
N ALA A 129 -4.62 56.35 27.65
CA ALA A 129 -5.68 55.36 27.47
C ALA A 129 -5.10 53.96 27.20
N ASP A 130 -5.70 52.95 27.84
CA ASP A 130 -5.41 51.54 27.56
C ASP A 130 -5.64 51.22 26.07
N GLY A 131 -4.77 50.41 25.49
CA GLY A 131 -4.84 50.07 24.05
C GLY A 131 -4.55 51.25 23.10
N GLY A 132 -4.11 52.41 23.60
CA GLY A 132 -3.96 53.62 22.80
C GLY A 132 -2.89 53.58 21.71
N ALA A 133 -1.89 52.70 21.82
CA ALA A 133 -0.88 52.46 20.79
C ALA A 133 -0.25 51.07 20.91
N LEU A 134 0.11 50.46 19.77
CA LEU A 134 0.89 49.22 19.76
C LEU A 134 2.35 49.54 20.12
N ILE A 135 2.90 48.85 21.11
CA ILE A 135 4.27 49.05 21.58
C ILE A 135 5.11 47.80 21.24
N THR A 136 6.20 47.99 20.50
CA THR A 136 7.20 46.94 20.28
C THR A 136 8.37 47.14 21.22
N LEU A 137 8.78 46.09 21.94
CA LEU A 137 9.82 46.09 22.96
C LEU A 137 10.85 45.01 22.62
N ASN A 138 12.12 45.38 22.52
CA ASN A 138 13.20 44.38 22.53
C ASN A 138 13.46 43.88 23.95
N ILE A 139 13.91 42.62 24.06
CA ILE A 139 14.31 41.99 25.31
C ILE A 139 15.84 41.94 25.35
N PHE A 140 16.47 42.62 26.31
CA PHE A 140 17.93 42.63 26.43
C PHE A 140 18.49 41.33 27.02
N GLU A 141 17.86 40.82 28.08
CA GLU A 141 18.26 39.59 28.78
C GLU A 141 17.09 38.62 28.94
N ALA A 142 17.38 37.32 28.92
CA ALA A 142 16.35 36.30 29.09
C ALA A 142 15.82 36.29 30.54
N ASN A 143 14.50 36.23 30.71
CA ASN A 143 13.91 36.28 32.05
C ASN A 143 14.21 35.00 32.84
N THR A 144 14.53 35.15 34.12
CA THR A 144 14.93 34.05 35.02
C THR A 144 13.89 33.75 36.10
N ALA A 145 12.83 34.56 36.19
CA ALA A 145 11.71 34.40 37.10
C ALA A 145 10.39 34.84 36.44
N SER A 146 9.28 34.54 37.10
CA SER A 146 7.93 34.96 36.75
C SER A 146 7.21 35.45 38.02
N PRO A 147 6.42 36.54 37.99
CA PRO A 147 6.06 37.36 36.83
C PRO A 147 7.19 38.32 36.39
N VAL A 148 7.19 38.68 35.11
CA VAL A 148 8.08 39.72 34.54
C VAL A 148 7.34 41.06 34.49
N THR A 149 8.04 42.16 34.77
CA THR A 149 7.48 43.52 34.67
C THR A 149 8.25 44.39 33.69
N VAL A 150 7.58 45.42 33.14
CA VAL A 150 8.20 46.48 32.34
C VAL A 150 7.79 47.86 32.84
N ALA A 151 8.75 48.75 33.04
CA ALA A 151 8.56 50.17 33.29
C ALA A 151 8.97 50.97 32.05
N LEU A 152 8.01 51.69 31.45
CA LEU A 152 8.22 52.52 30.27
C LEU A 152 8.43 53.98 30.68
N ASN A 153 9.55 54.60 30.27
CA ASN A 153 9.91 56.00 30.57
C ASN A 153 9.88 56.38 32.06
N GLY A 154 10.26 55.46 32.95
CA GLY A 154 10.21 55.68 34.40
C GLY A 154 8.80 55.72 35.00
N GLY A 155 7.78 55.32 34.24
CA GLY A 155 6.41 55.14 34.73
C GLY A 155 6.24 53.91 35.65
N PRO A 156 5.02 53.65 36.14
CA PRO A 156 4.75 52.50 37.00
C PRO A 156 5.09 51.18 36.30
N ALA A 157 5.65 50.24 37.06
CA ALA A 157 5.94 48.90 36.57
C ALA A 157 4.65 48.16 36.21
N ARG A 158 4.61 47.58 35.02
CA ARG A 158 3.45 46.85 34.48
C ARG A 158 3.81 45.39 34.31
N THR A 159 2.97 44.47 34.79
CA THR A 159 3.21 43.03 34.61
C THR A 159 3.03 42.64 33.16
N ILE A 160 4.02 41.97 32.56
CA ILE A 160 3.92 41.44 31.21
C ILE A 160 3.05 40.19 31.25
N LYS A 161 1.98 40.19 30.45
CA LYS A 161 1.04 39.07 30.33
C LYS A 161 0.99 38.59 28.89
N THR A 162 0.85 37.29 28.68
CA THR A 162 0.57 36.72 27.35
C THR A 162 -0.78 37.21 26.82
N ASN A 163 -1.06 36.97 25.52
CA ASN A 163 -2.37 37.30 24.95
C ASN A 163 -3.54 36.58 25.66
N SER A 164 -3.31 35.43 26.29
CA SER A 164 -4.31 34.72 27.11
C SER A 164 -4.44 35.26 28.54
N GLY A 165 -3.56 36.17 28.97
CA GLY A 165 -3.60 36.80 30.31
C GLY A 165 -2.74 36.09 31.37
N ASN A 166 -1.94 35.11 30.97
CA ASN A 166 -1.03 34.39 31.86
C ASN A 166 0.26 35.18 32.10
N ASP A 167 0.92 34.95 33.23
CA ASP A 167 2.29 35.42 33.43
C ASP A 167 3.24 34.74 32.45
N VAL A 168 4.21 35.50 31.97
CA VAL A 168 5.32 35.01 31.16
C VAL A 168 6.09 33.96 31.96
N SER A 169 6.25 32.76 31.41
CA SER A 169 7.02 31.68 32.05
C SER A 169 8.51 32.01 32.15
N VAL A 170 9.23 31.37 33.08
CA VAL A 170 10.69 31.49 33.19
C VAL A 170 11.34 31.08 31.87
N GLY A 171 12.23 31.93 31.33
CA GLY A 171 12.91 31.72 30.05
C GLY A 171 12.05 32.00 28.81
N GLY A 172 10.80 32.38 28.98
CA GLY A 172 9.90 32.59 27.85
C GLY A 172 10.03 33.97 27.16
N LEU A 173 10.78 34.91 27.74
CA LEU A 173 11.37 36.05 27.03
C LEU A 173 12.85 35.73 26.86
N THR A 174 13.32 35.63 25.62
CA THR A 174 14.72 35.32 25.30
C THR A 174 15.49 36.58 24.91
N ALA A 175 16.80 36.59 25.16
CA ALA A 175 17.65 37.71 24.78
C ALA A 175 17.61 37.94 23.26
N GLY A 176 17.41 39.19 22.83
CA GLY A 176 17.27 39.57 21.43
C GLY A 176 15.86 39.40 20.85
N MET A 177 14.91 38.84 21.61
CA MET A 177 13.50 38.75 21.21
C MET A 177 12.88 40.15 21.09
N VAL A 178 12.00 40.35 20.11
CA VAL A 178 11.13 41.53 20.03
C VAL A 178 9.69 41.09 20.28
N VAL A 179 9.07 41.67 21.30
CA VAL A 179 7.67 41.42 21.66
C VAL A 179 6.82 42.64 21.32
N ALA A 180 5.54 42.41 20.98
CA ALA A 180 4.59 43.47 20.68
C ALA A 180 3.36 43.36 21.58
N GLY A 181 2.89 44.47 22.13
CA GLY A 181 1.78 44.49 23.06
C GLY A 181 1.21 45.88 23.35
N TYR A 182 0.16 45.91 24.16
CA TYR A 182 -0.50 47.15 24.59
C TYR A 182 -0.42 47.32 26.10
N VAL A 183 -0.44 48.57 26.54
CA VAL A 183 -0.74 48.92 27.94
C VAL A 183 -2.22 48.63 28.20
N SER A 184 -2.51 47.90 29.28
CA SER A 184 -3.86 47.58 29.74
C SER A 184 -3.89 47.54 31.28
N GLY A 185 -4.44 48.57 31.91
CA GLY A 185 -4.57 48.70 33.36
C GLY A 185 -3.22 48.74 34.06
N SER A 186 -2.88 47.71 34.84
CA SER A 186 -1.56 47.50 35.48
C SER A 186 -0.66 46.52 34.71
N THR A 187 -1.05 46.15 33.49
CA THR A 187 -0.37 45.12 32.69
C THR A 187 0.15 45.66 31.35
N PHE A 188 1.11 44.93 30.79
CA PHE A 188 1.53 45.03 29.40
C PHE A 188 1.15 43.72 28.70
N ARG A 189 0.12 43.75 27.86
CA ARG A 189 -0.46 42.55 27.26
C ARG A 189 0.10 42.31 25.87
N LEU A 190 0.78 41.17 25.72
CA LEU A 190 1.37 40.74 24.45
C LEU A 190 0.29 40.34 23.44
N LEU A 191 0.59 40.54 22.15
CA LEU A 191 -0.25 40.08 21.04
C LEU A 191 -0.16 38.56 20.81
N SER A 192 1.00 37.98 21.12
CA SER A 192 1.27 36.55 20.97
C SER A 192 1.16 35.82 22.31
N ASP A 193 0.85 34.54 22.26
CA ASP A 193 0.94 33.64 23.40
C ASP A 193 2.29 32.89 23.39
N GLN A 194 2.85 32.61 24.57
CA GLN A 194 4.00 31.71 24.69
C GLN A 194 3.64 30.26 24.40
N ALA A 195 2.36 29.90 24.47
CA ALA A 195 1.89 28.55 24.18
C ALA A 195 2.39 28.04 22.82
N SER A 196 2.50 28.88 21.79
CA SER A 196 2.95 28.46 20.46
C SER A 196 4.42 28.00 20.42
N ALA A 197 5.32 28.65 21.16
CA ALA A 197 6.73 28.27 21.23
C ALA A 197 6.96 27.08 22.18
N ALA A 198 6.23 27.01 23.30
CA ALA A 198 6.29 25.89 24.23
C ALA A 198 5.71 24.59 23.61
N ILE A 199 4.64 24.69 22.82
CA ILE A 199 4.07 23.55 22.07
C ILE A 199 5.06 23.06 21.02
N GLN A 200 5.74 23.96 20.30
CA GLN A 200 6.76 23.58 19.33
C GLN A 200 7.94 22.87 20.00
N ALA A 201 8.49 23.42 21.08
CA ALA A 201 9.57 22.79 21.83
C ALA A 201 9.16 21.43 22.44
N ALA A 202 7.91 21.31 22.91
CA ALA A 202 7.38 20.04 23.43
C ALA A 202 7.20 18.99 22.31
N ALA A 203 6.81 19.41 21.11
CA ALA A 203 6.70 18.52 19.95
C ALA A 203 8.07 18.04 19.46
N GLU A 204 9.06 18.93 19.41
CA GLU A 204 10.45 18.60 19.05
C GLU A 204 11.09 17.68 20.10
N ALA A 205 10.86 17.93 21.39
CA ALA A 205 11.31 17.05 22.47
C ALA A 205 10.62 15.68 22.43
N ALA A 206 9.33 15.62 22.12
CA ALA A 206 8.60 14.36 21.95
C ALA A 206 9.12 13.56 20.74
N ALA A 207 9.45 14.22 19.63
CA ALA A 207 10.05 13.59 18.46
C ALA A 207 11.43 12.99 18.78
N ALA A 208 12.30 13.74 19.48
CA ALA A 208 13.60 13.25 19.91
C ALA A 208 13.50 12.07 20.91
N LEU A 209 12.56 12.14 21.85
CA LEU A 209 12.27 11.04 22.79
C LEU A 209 11.73 9.81 22.07
N SER A 210 10.82 9.96 21.10
CA SER A 210 10.33 8.85 20.28
C SER A 210 11.44 8.21 19.46
N GLN A 211 12.36 8.99 18.90
CA GLN A 211 13.52 8.46 18.15
C GLN A 211 14.48 7.71 19.07
N ALA A 212 14.87 8.30 20.20
CA ALA A 212 15.76 7.65 21.17
C ALA A 212 15.16 6.36 21.76
N TRP A 213 13.83 6.33 21.96
CA TRP A 213 13.10 5.14 22.39
C TRP A 213 13.03 4.09 21.28
N ALA A 214 12.84 4.46 20.01
CA ALA A 214 12.87 3.52 18.88
C ALA A 214 14.26 2.87 18.71
N GLU A 215 15.33 3.63 18.94
CA GLU A 215 16.73 3.19 18.80
C GLU A 215 17.25 2.40 20.02
N GLY A 216 16.49 2.36 21.12
CA GLY A 216 16.84 1.65 22.37
C GLY A 216 17.90 2.34 23.22
N THR A 217 18.03 3.67 23.11
CA THR A 217 19.06 4.46 23.82
C THR A 217 18.57 5.06 25.15
N LEU A 218 17.26 5.00 25.43
CA LEU A 218 16.66 5.39 26.70
C LEU A 218 15.78 4.25 27.24
N PRO A 219 15.96 3.81 28.50
CA PRO A 219 15.08 2.81 29.09
C PRO A 219 13.68 3.41 29.25
N GLY A 220 12.67 2.68 28.78
CA GLY A 220 11.28 2.97 29.11
C GLY A 220 11.02 2.79 30.61
N GLY A 221 9.87 3.26 31.09
CA GLY A 221 9.43 3.02 32.47
C GLY A 221 9.38 1.52 32.83
N PRO A 222 9.22 1.17 34.12
CA PRO A 222 9.24 -0.21 34.59
C PRO A 222 8.31 -1.12 33.76
N GLY A 223 8.88 -2.13 33.09
CA GLY A 223 8.13 -3.09 32.28
C GLY A 223 7.91 -2.71 30.81
N THR A 224 8.62 -1.71 30.27
CA THR A 224 8.51 -1.32 28.86
C THR A 224 9.83 -1.50 28.11
N LEU A 225 9.77 -2.11 26.93
CA LEU A 225 10.90 -2.34 26.02
C LEU A 225 10.74 -1.44 24.78
N SER A 226 11.84 -0.94 24.22
CA SER A 226 11.87 -0.29 22.91
C SER A 226 11.51 -1.25 21.78
N SER A 227 11.19 -0.74 20.58
CA SER A 227 10.96 -1.60 19.41
C SER A 227 12.14 -2.53 19.10
N LYS A 228 13.37 -2.06 19.35
CA LYS A 228 14.60 -2.85 19.21
C LYS A 228 14.75 -3.89 20.33
N GLU A 229 14.47 -3.54 21.58
CA GLU A 229 14.50 -4.48 22.71
C GLU A 229 13.34 -5.50 22.64
N TRP A 230 12.19 -5.14 22.07
CA TRP A 230 11.11 -6.08 21.73
C TRP A 230 11.52 -7.01 20.62
N ALA A 231 12.26 -6.55 19.61
CA ALA A 231 12.81 -7.41 18.57
C ALA A 231 13.83 -8.41 19.16
N GLN A 232 14.70 -7.95 20.07
CA GLN A 232 15.66 -8.81 20.76
C GLN A 232 15.01 -9.77 21.76
N LEU A 233 13.97 -9.33 22.49
CA LEU A 233 13.17 -10.21 23.36
C LEU A 233 12.39 -11.22 22.53
N ALA A 234 11.84 -10.84 21.37
CA ALA A 234 11.19 -11.77 20.46
C ALA A 234 12.16 -12.83 19.94
N GLU A 235 13.41 -12.45 19.63
CA GLU A 235 14.49 -13.36 19.22
C GLU A 235 14.86 -14.33 20.36
N THR A 236 15.05 -13.86 21.59
CA THR A 236 15.34 -14.74 22.75
C THR A 236 14.13 -15.56 23.21
N THR A 237 12.91 -15.05 23.06
CA THR A 237 11.66 -15.79 23.36
C THR A 237 11.40 -16.85 22.30
N PHE A 238 11.82 -16.63 21.05
CA PHE A 238 11.79 -17.63 19.99
C PHE A 238 12.78 -18.77 20.27
N GLU A 239 14.00 -18.47 20.73
CA GLU A 239 14.97 -19.50 21.15
C GLU A 239 14.49 -20.29 22.39
N THR A 240 13.81 -19.62 23.33
CA THR A 240 13.27 -20.28 24.54
C THR A 240 12.01 -21.09 24.25
N ASN A 241 11.14 -20.64 23.33
CA ASN A 241 9.95 -21.38 22.90
C ASN A 241 10.29 -22.52 21.92
N ALA A 242 11.36 -22.42 21.14
CA ALA A 242 11.88 -23.53 20.36
C ALA A 242 12.40 -24.68 21.25
N ALA A 243 12.85 -24.38 22.48
CA ALA A 243 13.19 -25.38 23.49
C ALA A 243 11.96 -25.92 24.27
N ALA A 244 10.79 -25.26 24.18
CA ALA A 244 9.56 -25.64 24.88
C ALA A 244 8.49 -26.27 23.97
N VAL A 245 8.74 -26.38 22.65
CA VAL A 245 8.05 -27.36 21.81
C VAL A 245 8.55 -28.73 22.25
N ILE A 246 7.78 -29.40 23.10
CA ILE A 246 7.98 -30.83 23.40
C ILE A 246 8.06 -31.52 22.05
N PRO A 247 9.17 -32.22 21.71
CA PRO A 247 9.25 -32.91 20.44
C PRO A 247 8.11 -33.93 20.42
N SER A 248 7.29 -33.89 19.36
CA SER A 248 6.22 -34.87 19.13
C SER A 248 6.77 -36.29 19.11
N VAL A 249 8.09 -36.47 18.94
CA VAL A 249 8.84 -37.72 18.94
C VAL A 249 10.05 -37.61 19.87
N GLN A 250 10.08 -38.40 20.95
CA GLN A 250 11.25 -38.57 21.81
C GLN A 250 11.97 -39.88 21.46
N ARG A 251 13.31 -39.87 21.46
CA ARG A 251 14.12 -41.06 21.15
C ARG A 251 14.88 -41.55 22.37
N PHE A 252 14.93 -42.86 22.54
CA PHE A 252 15.60 -43.53 23.65
C PHE A 252 16.35 -44.76 23.16
N ALA A 253 17.38 -45.12 23.92
CA ALA A 253 18.03 -46.42 23.80
C ALA A 253 17.32 -47.43 24.69
N VAL A 254 16.87 -48.55 24.14
CA VAL A 254 16.26 -49.66 24.87
C VAL A 254 16.80 -51.01 24.41
N GLY A 255 16.70 -52.01 25.28
CA GLY A 255 17.21 -53.35 25.03
C GLY A 255 17.46 -54.03 26.36
N ALA A 256 18.13 -55.18 26.39
CA ALA A 256 18.30 -55.97 27.62
C ALA A 256 18.77 -55.15 28.85
N ALA A 257 19.61 -54.12 28.65
CA ALA A 257 20.16 -53.26 29.70
C ALA A 257 19.27 -52.07 30.12
N VAL A 258 18.35 -51.59 29.28
CA VAL A 258 17.52 -50.41 29.56
C VAL A 258 16.06 -50.78 29.36
N GLN A 259 15.32 -50.90 30.48
CA GLN A 259 13.94 -51.41 30.53
C GLN A 259 12.88 -50.35 30.85
N SER A 260 13.28 -49.10 31.08
CA SER A 260 12.35 -48.01 31.37
C SER A 260 12.87 -46.72 30.77
N VAL A 261 11.98 -45.93 30.17
CA VAL A 261 12.31 -44.62 29.61
C VAL A 261 11.42 -43.55 30.23
N ASP A 262 12.03 -42.47 30.70
CA ASP A 262 11.32 -41.34 31.30
C ASP A 262 11.18 -40.24 30.24
N THR A 263 9.93 -39.88 29.94
CA THR A 263 9.60 -38.84 28.96
C THR A 263 9.75 -37.42 29.50
N GLY A 264 9.92 -37.27 30.83
CA GLY A 264 9.94 -36.00 31.53
C GLY A 264 8.56 -35.37 31.74
N ILE A 265 7.47 -36.08 31.37
CA ILE A 265 6.10 -35.54 31.38
C ILE A 265 5.22 -36.34 32.34
N ALA A 266 5.12 -35.88 33.59
CA ALA A 266 4.42 -36.59 34.66
C ALA A 266 2.91 -36.86 34.38
N GLY A 267 2.27 -36.06 33.53
CA GLY A 267 0.83 -36.17 33.23
C GLY A 267 0.48 -37.07 32.03
N LEU A 268 1.46 -37.73 31.41
CA LEU A 268 1.26 -38.48 30.17
C LEU A 268 0.41 -39.75 30.40
N VAL A 269 -0.65 -39.92 29.60
CA VAL A 269 -1.55 -41.08 29.67
C VAL A 269 -1.38 -41.96 28.43
N GLY A 270 -1.52 -43.28 28.58
CA GLY A 270 -1.21 -44.24 27.51
C GLY A 270 -1.99 -44.05 26.21
N ALA A 271 -3.20 -43.48 26.27
CA ALA A 271 -3.98 -43.17 25.08
C ALA A 271 -3.29 -42.15 24.13
N ALA A 272 -2.49 -41.25 24.70
CA ALA A 272 -1.78 -40.18 24.00
C ALA A 272 -0.36 -40.56 23.54
N VAL A 273 0.04 -41.83 23.73
CA VAL A 273 1.41 -42.30 23.48
C VAL A 273 1.42 -43.41 22.44
N ARG A 274 2.40 -43.38 21.55
CA ARG A 274 2.73 -44.44 20.60
C ARG A 274 4.20 -44.78 20.77
N VAL A 275 4.53 -46.07 20.83
CA VAL A 275 5.90 -46.55 21.05
C VAL A 275 6.33 -47.38 19.84
N PHE A 276 7.50 -47.07 19.29
CA PHE A 276 8.15 -47.83 18.24
C PHE A 276 9.50 -48.32 18.74
N ILE A 277 9.88 -49.55 18.42
CA ILE A 277 11.19 -50.13 18.72
C ILE A 277 11.73 -50.73 17.43
N ASP A 278 12.91 -50.31 17.00
CA ASP A 278 13.51 -50.70 15.71
C ASP A 278 12.54 -50.51 14.53
N GLY A 279 11.75 -49.42 14.57
CA GLY A 279 10.75 -49.12 13.54
C GLY A 279 9.50 -50.00 13.57
N VAL A 280 9.27 -50.76 14.64
CA VAL A 280 8.10 -51.63 14.83
C VAL A 280 7.19 -51.08 15.93
N TYR A 281 5.91 -50.88 15.60
CA TYR A 281 4.93 -50.36 16.55
C TYR A 281 4.62 -51.37 17.68
N GLN A 282 4.61 -50.86 18.92
CA GLN A 282 4.31 -51.62 20.13
C GLN A 282 2.89 -51.29 20.60
N PHE A 283 2.00 -52.29 20.58
CA PHE A 283 0.60 -52.12 21.00
C PHE A 283 0.49 -51.77 22.48
N SER A 284 -0.57 -51.06 22.86
CA SER A 284 -0.77 -50.55 24.22
C SER A 284 -0.89 -51.62 25.31
N ASN A 285 -0.98 -52.91 24.96
CA ASN A 285 -0.93 -54.04 25.89
C ASN A 285 0.49 -54.58 26.11
N THR A 286 1.47 -54.18 25.30
CA THR A 286 2.88 -54.60 25.37
C THR A 286 3.73 -53.68 26.25
N TRP A 287 3.17 -52.56 26.71
CA TRP A 287 3.83 -51.59 27.57
C TRP A 287 2.83 -50.89 28.51
N GLY A 288 3.35 -50.30 29.58
CA GLY A 288 2.61 -49.49 30.53
C GLY A 288 3.28 -48.13 30.73
N ILE A 289 2.48 -47.13 31.12
CA ILE A 289 2.97 -45.81 31.46
C ILE A 289 2.44 -45.35 32.82
N ALA A 290 3.33 -44.84 33.67
CA ALA A 290 2.98 -44.24 34.95
C ALA A 290 3.86 -43.03 35.20
N ALA A 291 3.24 -41.88 35.51
CA ALA A 291 3.94 -40.62 35.78
C ALA A 291 4.96 -40.23 34.67
N GLY A 292 4.66 -40.51 33.40
CA GLY A 292 5.56 -40.20 32.28
C GLY A 292 6.65 -41.25 32.00
N VAL A 293 6.74 -42.32 32.80
CA VAL A 293 7.73 -43.39 32.62
C VAL A 293 7.08 -44.58 31.91
N ILE A 294 7.68 -44.99 30.78
CA ILE A 294 7.21 -46.11 29.95
C ILE A 294 8.01 -47.37 30.25
N THR A 295 7.33 -48.50 30.41
CA THR A 295 7.90 -49.80 30.82
C THR A 295 7.27 -50.96 30.03
N PRO A 296 8.00 -52.04 29.68
CA PRO A 296 7.46 -53.18 28.96
C PRO A 296 6.57 -54.03 29.86
N VAL A 297 5.51 -54.60 29.29
CA VAL A 297 4.63 -55.55 29.97
C VAL A 297 5.12 -56.96 29.67
N GLY A 298 5.53 -57.70 30.69
CA GLY A 298 5.82 -59.14 30.58
C GLY A 298 7.25 -59.54 30.21
N GLY A 299 8.22 -58.62 30.19
CA GLY A 299 9.62 -58.99 29.94
C GLY A 299 10.51 -57.82 29.51
N THR A 300 11.57 -58.12 28.76
CA THR A 300 12.51 -57.14 28.22
C THR A 300 12.03 -56.55 26.89
N TRP A 301 12.38 -55.29 26.60
CA TRP A 301 12.16 -54.73 25.26
C TRP A 301 12.86 -55.55 24.16
N PRO A 302 12.26 -55.68 22.97
CA PRO A 302 12.82 -56.43 21.84
C PRO A 302 14.00 -55.75 21.11
N GLY A 303 14.47 -54.59 21.58
CA GLY A 303 15.50 -53.78 20.92
C GLY A 303 16.95 -54.21 21.16
N ASP A 304 17.85 -53.68 20.34
CA ASP A 304 19.28 -54.01 20.27
C ASP A 304 20.22 -53.17 21.15
N GLY A 305 19.72 -52.16 21.85
CA GLY A 305 20.49 -51.27 22.72
C GLY A 305 21.21 -50.12 22.02
N LEU A 306 20.91 -49.83 20.75
CA LEU A 306 21.43 -48.64 20.06
C LEU A 306 20.85 -47.34 20.65
N VAL A 307 21.57 -46.23 20.47
CA VAL A 307 21.36 -44.95 21.18
C VAL A 307 19.97 -44.33 20.94
N GLU A 308 19.25 -44.74 19.89
CA GLU A 308 17.95 -44.18 19.47
C GLU A 308 17.00 -45.22 18.86
N ASN A 309 17.04 -46.46 19.34
CA ASN A 309 16.23 -47.54 18.77
C ASN A 309 14.77 -47.58 19.24
N MET A 310 14.39 -46.80 20.26
CA MET A 310 12.99 -46.56 20.64
C MET A 310 12.58 -45.14 20.30
N GLU A 311 11.43 -45.01 19.64
CA GLU A 311 10.76 -43.73 19.41
C GLU A 311 9.42 -43.70 20.17
N VAL A 312 9.20 -42.64 20.94
CA VAL A 312 7.97 -42.38 21.70
C VAL A 312 7.30 -41.16 21.09
N ILE A 313 6.16 -41.35 20.46
CA ILE A 313 5.37 -40.29 19.85
C ILE A 313 4.25 -39.87 20.80
N ILE A 314 4.08 -38.57 21.00
CA ILE A 314 3.07 -37.98 21.89
C ILE A 314 2.06 -37.20 21.04
N ASP A 315 0.84 -37.74 20.90
CA ASP A 315 -0.26 -37.12 20.15
C ASP A 315 -1.51 -37.03 21.03
N ALA A 316 -2.05 -35.81 21.20
CA ALA A 316 -3.20 -35.54 22.04
C ALA A 316 -4.55 -35.79 21.36
N THR A 317 -4.60 -36.05 20.04
CA THR A 317 -5.85 -35.99 19.27
C THR A 317 -5.88 -36.94 18.07
N SER A 318 -6.04 -38.24 18.31
CA SER A 318 -6.93 -39.15 17.53
C SER A 318 -6.62 -40.63 17.78
N ALA A 319 -7.68 -41.44 17.87
CA ALA A 319 -7.56 -42.89 17.85
C ALA A 319 -7.56 -43.37 16.38
N ILE A 320 -6.42 -43.84 15.88
CA ILE A 320 -6.33 -44.48 14.57
C ILE A 320 -6.77 -45.94 14.77
N ALA A 321 -7.89 -46.34 14.14
CA ALA A 321 -8.37 -47.72 14.16
C ALA A 321 -7.61 -48.53 13.10
N PHE A 322 -6.65 -49.36 13.53
CA PHE A 322 -5.98 -50.32 12.65
C PHE A 322 -6.83 -51.57 12.48
N ASN A 323 -7.14 -51.94 11.23
CA ASN A 323 -7.90 -53.16 10.91
C ASN A 323 -6.97 -54.39 10.84
N VAL A 324 -6.05 -54.53 11.79
CA VAL A 324 -5.02 -55.58 11.86
C VAL A 324 -5.28 -56.48 13.08
N PRO A 325 -5.07 -57.81 13.00
CA PRO A 325 -5.28 -58.74 14.10
C PRO A 325 -4.56 -58.32 15.40
N SER A 326 -5.17 -58.61 16.55
CA SER A 326 -4.75 -58.14 17.88
C SER A 326 -3.44 -58.75 18.41
N ASP A 327 -2.73 -59.55 17.62
CA ASP A 327 -1.64 -60.42 18.04
C ASP A 327 -0.36 -60.31 17.18
N GLU A 328 -0.27 -59.38 16.22
CA GLU A 328 0.92 -59.21 15.38
C GLU A 328 1.51 -57.80 15.44
N SER A 329 2.83 -57.70 15.64
CA SER A 329 3.61 -56.47 15.47
C SER A 329 3.62 -56.01 14.00
N VAL A 330 3.41 -54.72 13.74
CA VAL A 330 3.32 -54.18 12.38
C VAL A 330 4.49 -53.23 12.12
N SER A 331 5.19 -53.40 11.00
CA SER A 331 6.27 -52.49 10.59
C SER A 331 5.73 -51.12 10.21
N ARG A 332 6.49 -50.06 10.50
CA ARG A 332 6.15 -48.65 10.18
C ARG A 332 5.67 -48.45 8.74
N GLN A 333 6.30 -49.17 7.80
CA GLN A 333 5.99 -49.18 6.37
C GLN A 333 4.55 -49.59 6.02
N LYS A 334 3.83 -50.29 6.91
CA LYS A 334 2.44 -50.70 6.72
C LYS A 334 1.42 -49.74 7.36
N ILE A 335 1.87 -48.77 8.17
CA ILE A 335 1.00 -47.94 9.02
C ILE A 335 0.80 -46.52 8.45
N GLU A 336 1.77 -45.94 7.74
CA GLU A 336 1.70 -44.55 7.28
C GLU A 336 1.83 -44.46 5.74
N PRO A 337 0.72 -44.24 4.99
CA PRO A 337 0.83 -44.06 3.55
C PRO A 337 1.15 -42.64 3.08
N GLU A 338 0.97 -41.57 3.86
CA GLU A 338 1.16 -40.18 3.37
C GLU A 338 1.07 -39.20 4.55
N LEU A 339 2.16 -38.45 4.84
CA LEU A 339 2.21 -37.07 5.40
C LEU A 339 3.44 -36.84 6.29
N LEU A 340 4.32 -35.98 5.78
CA LEU A 340 5.29 -35.12 6.47
C LEU A 340 6.70 -35.69 6.73
N GLU A 341 7.57 -35.29 5.80
CA GLU A 341 8.96 -34.85 6.00
C GLU A 341 10.02 -35.92 6.30
N ASP A 342 10.51 -36.51 5.21
CA ASP A 342 11.95 -36.73 5.08
C ASP A 342 12.51 -35.97 3.86
N LEU A 343 13.13 -34.80 4.11
CA LEU A 343 13.89 -34.06 3.09
C LEU A 343 15.27 -34.69 2.82
N SER A 344 15.59 -35.86 3.38
CA SER A 344 16.88 -36.53 3.17
C SER A 344 17.07 -37.11 1.75
N GLY A 345 16.02 -37.13 0.92
CA GLY A 345 16.05 -37.65 -0.45
C GLY A 345 16.35 -36.63 -1.55
N PHE A 346 16.53 -35.34 -1.23
CA PHE A 346 16.80 -34.31 -2.24
C PHE A 346 18.27 -34.34 -2.67
N SER A 347 18.50 -34.58 -3.97
CA SER A 347 19.84 -34.51 -4.52
C SER A 347 20.34 -33.06 -4.54
N THR A 348 21.42 -32.77 -3.80
CA THR A 348 22.15 -31.50 -3.91
C THR A 348 22.97 -31.40 -5.19
N ASP A 349 23.06 -32.49 -5.95
CA ASP A 349 23.90 -32.61 -7.15
C ASP A 349 23.14 -32.24 -8.43
N THR A 350 21.98 -31.59 -8.32
CA THR A 350 21.20 -31.09 -9.47
C THR A 350 21.66 -29.69 -9.87
N PRO A 351 21.42 -29.24 -11.13
CA PRO A 351 21.83 -27.90 -11.56
C PRO A 351 21.11 -26.76 -10.79
N PHE A 352 20.01 -27.07 -10.09
CA PHE A 352 19.21 -26.12 -9.31
C PHE A 352 19.67 -25.94 -7.86
N GLY A 353 20.77 -26.59 -7.44
CA GLY A 353 21.34 -26.45 -6.09
C GLY A 353 20.42 -26.96 -4.99
N ARG A 354 20.34 -26.24 -3.85
CA ARG A 354 19.33 -26.52 -2.81
C ARG A 354 17.98 -26.00 -3.30
N ALA A 355 17.38 -26.75 -4.21
CA ALA A 355 16.20 -26.35 -4.96
C ALA A 355 15.06 -25.89 -4.02
N GLY A 356 14.84 -24.58 -3.93
CA GLY A 356 13.68 -23.99 -3.31
C GLY A 356 12.53 -23.86 -4.31
N LEU A 357 11.29 -24.04 -3.85
CA LEU A 357 10.09 -23.83 -4.65
C LEU A 357 9.46 -22.49 -4.33
N ARG A 358 9.03 -21.74 -5.35
CA ARG A 358 8.24 -20.50 -5.21
C ARG A 358 6.99 -20.58 -6.09
N VAL A 359 5.85 -20.11 -5.59
CA VAL A 359 4.67 -19.87 -6.43
C VAL A 359 4.68 -18.40 -6.84
N LEU A 360 4.57 -18.16 -8.14
CA LEU A 360 4.65 -16.83 -8.71
C LEU A 360 3.27 -16.27 -9.07
N LEU A 361 2.46 -17.03 -9.82
CA LEU A 361 1.21 -16.53 -10.41
C LEU A 361 0.08 -17.56 -10.37
N GLY A 362 -1.15 -17.09 -10.22
CA GLY A 362 -2.38 -17.88 -10.35
C GLY A 362 -3.14 -18.08 -9.03
N LEU A 363 -4.43 -17.74 -9.06
CA LEU A 363 -5.38 -18.04 -7.98
C LEU A 363 -6.10 -19.36 -8.28
N GLU A 364 -6.74 -19.94 -7.26
CA GLU A 364 -7.60 -21.09 -7.48
C GLU A 364 -8.75 -20.74 -8.43
N ASN A 365 -8.95 -21.54 -9.47
CA ASN A 365 -10.06 -21.43 -10.43
C ASN A 365 -10.17 -20.09 -11.20
N ASP A 366 -9.07 -19.32 -11.32
CA ASP A 366 -9.08 -18.03 -12.02
C ASP A 366 -8.86 -18.18 -13.54
N ALA A 367 -7.71 -18.75 -13.92
CA ALA A 367 -7.35 -18.91 -15.32
C ALA A 367 -6.32 -20.03 -15.47
N HIS A 368 -6.01 -20.36 -16.72
CA HIS A 368 -4.92 -21.23 -17.09
C HIS A 368 -3.66 -20.41 -17.42
N TYR A 369 -2.67 -20.50 -16.53
CA TYR A 369 -1.36 -19.86 -16.57
C TYR A 369 -0.29 -20.86 -17.03
N GLY A 370 -0.35 -21.31 -18.29
CA GLY A 370 0.44 -22.47 -18.69
C GLY A 370 0.67 -22.69 -20.19
N PHE A 371 1.09 -23.91 -20.53
CA PHE A 371 1.98 -24.26 -21.64
C PHE A 371 3.39 -23.71 -21.37
N ASN A 372 3.88 -22.84 -22.23
CA ASN A 372 5.24 -22.35 -22.15
C ASN A 372 5.31 -21.10 -21.26
N ASN A 373 6.44 -20.96 -20.58
CA ASN A 373 6.79 -19.77 -19.81
C ASN A 373 8.26 -19.41 -20.08
N GLY A 374 8.63 -18.17 -19.75
CA GLY A 374 9.98 -17.69 -19.92
C GLY A 374 10.46 -16.79 -18.81
N ILE A 375 11.75 -16.90 -18.48
CA ILE A 375 12.45 -16.01 -17.57
C ILE A 375 13.52 -15.30 -18.40
N LEU A 376 13.37 -14.00 -18.57
CA LEU A 376 14.26 -13.19 -19.39
C LEU A 376 15.00 -12.20 -18.49
N ASP A 377 16.33 -12.31 -18.43
CA ASP A 377 17.17 -11.34 -17.74
C ASP A 377 17.27 -10.07 -18.58
N ALA A 378 16.57 -9.02 -18.14
CA ALA A 378 16.56 -7.72 -18.82
C ALA A 378 17.75 -6.84 -18.40
N GLY A 379 18.68 -7.36 -17.58
CA GLY A 379 19.81 -6.62 -17.05
C GLY A 379 19.45 -5.75 -15.84
N GLY A 380 20.48 -5.22 -15.17
CA GLY A 380 20.30 -4.35 -14.00
C GLY A 380 19.66 -5.02 -12.78
N GLY A 381 19.62 -6.36 -12.74
CA GLY A 381 18.93 -7.14 -11.70
C GLY A 381 17.43 -7.33 -11.94
N LYS A 382 16.90 -6.87 -13.08
CA LYS A 382 15.49 -7.04 -13.47
C LYS A 382 15.31 -8.34 -14.26
N TRP A 383 14.40 -9.20 -13.83
CA TRP A 383 13.91 -10.30 -14.66
C TRP A 383 12.48 -10.04 -15.12
N VAL A 384 12.20 -10.46 -16.35
CA VAL A 384 10.87 -10.40 -16.95
C VAL A 384 10.37 -11.82 -17.14
N PHE A 385 9.36 -12.19 -16.37
CA PHE A 385 8.64 -13.46 -16.53
C PHE A 385 7.56 -13.30 -17.58
N VAL A 386 7.64 -14.10 -18.65
CA VAL A 386 6.64 -14.14 -19.71
C VAL A 386 5.83 -15.43 -19.61
N TYR A 387 4.51 -15.32 -19.77
CA TYR A 387 3.61 -16.45 -19.59
C TYR A 387 2.35 -16.27 -20.44
N ARG A 388 1.70 -17.40 -20.76
CA ARG A 388 0.36 -17.39 -21.36
C ARG A 388 -0.70 -17.40 -20.28
N ARG A 389 -1.72 -16.56 -20.42
CA ARG A 389 -2.96 -16.61 -19.65
C ARG A 389 -4.14 -16.85 -20.58
N ALA A 390 -5.00 -17.80 -20.25
CA ALA A 390 -6.25 -18.05 -20.96
C ALA A 390 -7.34 -18.51 -19.99
N PRO A 391 -8.62 -18.44 -20.35
CA PRO A 391 -9.70 -18.94 -19.50
C PRO A 391 -9.57 -20.43 -19.16
N ASN A 392 -8.95 -21.22 -20.04
CA ASN A 392 -8.67 -22.63 -19.80
C ASN A 392 -7.51 -23.20 -20.66
N HIS A 393 -7.18 -24.48 -20.45
CA HIS A 393 -6.14 -25.22 -21.19
C HIS A 393 -6.52 -25.51 -22.66
N THR A 394 -7.80 -25.38 -23.03
CA THR A 394 -8.25 -25.63 -24.42
C THR A 394 -7.79 -24.53 -25.38
N VAL A 395 -8.14 -24.66 -26.66
CA VAL A 395 -7.83 -23.65 -27.67
C VAL A 395 -8.85 -22.52 -27.59
N VAL A 396 -8.41 -21.35 -27.14
CA VAL A 396 -9.28 -20.19 -26.91
C VAL A 396 -8.73 -18.98 -27.62
N ASN A 397 -9.56 -18.37 -28.48
CA ASN A 397 -9.22 -17.11 -29.14
C ASN A 397 -9.10 -15.97 -28.12
N GLY A 398 -8.19 -15.04 -28.35
CA GLY A 398 -7.96 -13.94 -27.41
C GLY A 398 -7.21 -14.37 -26.15
N SER A 399 -6.48 -15.49 -26.19
CA SER A 399 -5.51 -15.77 -25.14
C SER A 399 -4.42 -14.70 -25.10
N GLU A 400 -3.84 -14.54 -23.92
CA GLU A 400 -2.94 -13.43 -23.59
C GLU A 400 -1.52 -13.98 -23.43
N ILE A 401 -0.55 -13.35 -24.09
CA ILE A 401 0.84 -13.41 -23.65
C ILE A 401 1.08 -12.19 -22.77
N ARG A 402 1.53 -12.45 -21.54
CA ARG A 402 1.74 -11.43 -20.50
C ARG A 402 3.19 -11.44 -20.05
N ALA A 403 3.60 -10.31 -19.47
CA ALA A 403 4.89 -10.14 -18.83
C ALA A 403 4.70 -9.59 -17.42
N VAL A 404 5.53 -10.03 -16.48
CA VAL A 404 5.61 -9.50 -15.12
C VAL A 404 7.08 -9.34 -14.73
N ASP A 405 7.40 -8.28 -14.01
CA ASP A 405 8.76 -7.93 -13.64
C ASP A 405 9.08 -8.41 -12.21
N THR A 406 10.35 -8.73 -11.96
CA THR A 406 10.89 -8.97 -10.62
C THR A 406 12.29 -8.37 -10.50
N TYR A 407 12.67 -7.96 -9.30
CA TYR A 407 14.01 -7.46 -8.97
C TYR A 407 14.68 -8.26 -7.85
N ASP A 408 14.02 -9.32 -7.38
CA ASP A 408 14.42 -10.13 -6.23
C ASP A 408 14.28 -11.63 -6.49
N LYS A 409 14.48 -12.03 -7.76
CA LYS A 409 14.49 -13.42 -8.22
C LYS A 409 13.15 -14.14 -7.98
N GLY A 410 12.05 -13.42 -8.15
CA GLY A 410 10.69 -13.93 -8.03
C GLY A 410 10.17 -14.01 -6.60
N ALA A 411 10.80 -13.33 -5.64
CA ALA A 411 10.19 -13.17 -4.31
C ALA A 411 9.05 -12.14 -4.34
N THR A 412 9.12 -11.16 -5.24
CA THR A 412 8.07 -10.20 -5.55
C THR A 412 7.90 -10.06 -7.05
N LEU A 413 6.66 -9.79 -7.45
CA LEU A 413 6.25 -9.59 -8.82
C LEU A 413 5.53 -8.25 -8.94
N GLU A 414 5.89 -7.48 -9.96
CA GLU A 414 5.30 -6.17 -10.23
C GLU A 414 5.11 -5.94 -11.72
N ASN A 415 4.32 -4.92 -12.08
CA ASN A 415 4.11 -4.52 -13.48
C ASN A 415 3.55 -5.65 -14.38
N ASP A 416 2.61 -6.46 -13.87
CA ASP A 416 1.87 -7.44 -14.70
C ASP A 416 1.13 -6.72 -15.82
N ARG A 417 1.49 -7.03 -17.06
CA ARG A 417 0.98 -6.38 -18.27
C ARG A 417 0.73 -7.36 -19.40
N LEU A 418 -0.31 -7.07 -20.18
CA LEU A 418 -0.56 -7.72 -21.46
C LEU A 418 0.48 -7.24 -22.48
N ILE A 419 1.20 -8.16 -23.11
CA ILE A 419 2.19 -7.82 -24.14
C ILE A 419 1.73 -8.22 -25.54
N PHE A 420 0.86 -9.22 -25.66
CA PHE A 420 0.24 -9.59 -26.92
C PHE A 420 -1.08 -10.34 -26.72
N THR A 421 -2.07 -10.07 -27.57
CA THR A 421 -3.27 -10.90 -27.74
C THR A 421 -3.76 -10.82 -29.17
N ASP A 422 -4.43 -11.86 -29.63
CA ASP A 422 -5.07 -11.90 -30.94
C ASP A 422 -6.53 -12.35 -30.75
N ALA A 423 -7.49 -11.45 -30.99
CA ALA A 423 -8.90 -11.77 -30.77
C ALA A 423 -9.43 -12.89 -31.68
N SER A 424 -8.73 -13.21 -32.77
CA SER A 424 -9.15 -14.24 -33.73
C SER A 424 -8.46 -15.59 -33.52
N TYR A 425 -7.40 -15.64 -32.71
CA TYR A 425 -6.57 -16.82 -32.55
C TYR A 425 -6.10 -17.02 -31.11
N ASP A 426 -5.92 -18.27 -30.74
CA ASP A 426 -5.19 -18.63 -29.53
C ASP A 426 -3.69 -18.46 -29.77
N THR A 427 -3.08 -17.49 -29.10
CA THR A 427 -1.62 -17.34 -29.04
C THR A 427 -1.08 -18.27 -27.95
N ARG A 428 -0.41 -19.33 -28.36
CA ARG A 428 0.04 -20.40 -27.46
C ARG A 428 1.37 -20.98 -27.90
N ASN A 429 1.95 -21.83 -27.04
CA ASN A 429 3.14 -22.62 -27.35
C ASN A 429 4.24 -21.74 -27.95
N PHE A 430 4.97 -21.06 -27.06
CA PHE A 430 6.00 -20.09 -27.42
C PHE A 430 7.35 -20.46 -26.85
N VAL A 431 8.42 -20.01 -27.47
CA VAL A 431 9.76 -20.05 -26.87
C VAL A 431 10.30 -18.65 -26.78
N SER A 432 11.11 -18.39 -25.76
CA SER A 432 11.61 -17.05 -25.46
C SER A 432 13.09 -17.07 -25.09
N ARG A 433 13.80 -15.98 -25.39
CA ARG A 433 15.21 -15.79 -25.00
C ARG A 433 15.59 -14.31 -25.00
N VAL A 434 16.61 -13.98 -24.23
CA VAL A 434 17.39 -12.74 -24.39
C VAL A 434 18.27 -12.89 -25.63
N MET A 435 17.89 -12.24 -26.71
CA MET A 435 18.55 -12.26 -28.01
C MET A 435 19.67 -11.19 -28.09
N ALA A 436 20.17 -10.91 -29.29
CA ALA A 436 21.28 -9.97 -29.48
C ALA A 436 20.92 -8.56 -28.97
N ASN A 437 21.94 -7.85 -28.48
CA ASN A 437 21.82 -6.47 -27.94
C ASN A 437 20.83 -6.33 -26.77
N GLY A 438 20.55 -7.40 -26.03
CA GLY A 438 19.62 -7.40 -24.89
C GLY A 438 18.15 -7.49 -25.28
N ARG A 439 17.82 -7.69 -26.56
CA ARG A 439 16.43 -7.84 -27.03
C ARG A 439 15.73 -9.00 -26.33
N LEU A 440 14.57 -8.76 -25.75
CA LEU A 440 13.72 -9.81 -25.18
C LEU A 440 12.83 -10.36 -26.29
N GLY A 441 13.11 -11.57 -26.80
CA GLY A 441 12.40 -12.14 -27.95
C GLY A 441 11.51 -13.32 -27.59
N ILE A 442 10.35 -13.40 -28.23
CA ILE A 442 9.36 -14.48 -28.08
C ILE A 442 8.82 -14.85 -29.46
N ILE A 443 8.86 -16.13 -29.84
CA ILE A 443 8.13 -16.62 -31.02
C ILE A 443 7.02 -17.56 -30.57
N ALA A 444 5.79 -17.27 -30.99
CA ALA A 444 4.58 -17.94 -30.52
C ALA A 444 3.72 -18.45 -31.67
N SER A 445 3.01 -19.54 -31.40
CA SER A 445 2.08 -20.18 -32.33
C SER A 445 0.71 -19.50 -32.27
N ARG A 446 -0.05 -19.55 -33.37
CA ARG A 446 -1.41 -18.99 -33.43
C ARG A 446 -2.39 -19.98 -34.07
N ARG A 447 -3.41 -20.37 -33.30
CA ARG A 447 -4.39 -21.41 -33.71
C ARG A 447 -5.83 -20.95 -33.48
N ALA A 448 -6.72 -21.15 -34.44
CA ALA A 448 -8.12 -20.77 -34.28
C ALA A 448 -8.90 -21.78 -33.40
N ALA A 449 -9.66 -21.26 -32.43
CA ALA A 449 -10.52 -22.04 -31.55
C ALA A 449 -11.51 -22.92 -32.33
N GLY A 450 -11.74 -24.14 -31.84
CA GLY A 450 -12.63 -25.12 -32.47
C GLY A 450 -12.13 -25.73 -33.79
N THR A 451 -10.89 -25.41 -34.21
CA THR A 451 -10.31 -25.92 -35.47
C THR A 451 -8.90 -26.47 -35.27
N LEU A 452 -8.37 -27.15 -36.30
CA LEU A 452 -6.95 -27.49 -36.43
C LEU A 452 -6.20 -26.49 -37.32
N VAL A 453 -6.79 -25.33 -37.60
CA VAL A 453 -6.23 -24.33 -38.51
C VAL A 453 -5.26 -23.44 -37.75
N TYR A 454 -4.01 -23.40 -38.23
CA TYR A 454 -2.97 -22.50 -37.77
C TYR A 454 -2.83 -21.34 -38.75
N THR A 455 -2.50 -20.17 -38.20
CA THR A 455 -2.07 -19.02 -38.99
C THR A 455 -0.58 -18.80 -38.79
N ASN A 456 -0.01 -17.83 -39.50
CA ASN A 456 1.40 -17.48 -39.40
C ASN A 456 1.79 -17.29 -37.93
N PRO A 457 2.94 -17.82 -37.47
CA PRO A 457 3.43 -17.52 -36.12
C PRO A 457 3.60 -16.01 -35.90
N ILE A 458 3.75 -15.62 -34.64
CA ILE A 458 4.03 -14.23 -34.27
C ILE A 458 5.37 -14.15 -33.54
N PHE A 459 6.20 -13.20 -33.94
CA PHE A 459 7.38 -12.80 -33.20
C PHE A 459 7.04 -11.55 -32.39
N ILE A 460 7.21 -11.60 -31.08
CA ILE A 460 6.93 -10.54 -30.11
C ILE A 460 8.27 -10.18 -29.45
N TYR A 461 8.60 -8.90 -29.35
CA TYR A 461 9.90 -8.49 -28.82
C TYR A 461 9.88 -7.15 -28.10
N SER A 462 10.86 -6.94 -27.23
CA SER A 462 11.15 -5.67 -26.56
C SER A 462 12.64 -5.34 -26.70
N ASP A 463 12.93 -4.07 -26.99
CA ASP A 463 14.28 -3.50 -27.13
C ASP A 463 14.63 -2.52 -25.99
N ASP A 464 13.80 -2.48 -24.94
CA ASP A 464 13.86 -1.51 -23.84
C ASP A 464 13.55 -2.18 -22.47
N ASP A 465 14.21 -3.32 -22.24
CA ASP A 465 14.16 -4.07 -20.98
C ASP A 465 12.73 -4.48 -20.56
N GLY A 466 11.88 -4.75 -21.55
CA GLY A 466 10.48 -5.15 -21.37
C GLY A 466 9.50 -4.00 -21.17
N SER A 467 9.93 -2.74 -21.31
CA SER A 467 9.08 -1.56 -21.06
C SER A 467 8.00 -1.40 -22.14
N THR A 468 8.37 -1.59 -23.41
CA THR A 468 7.46 -1.61 -24.56
C THR A 468 7.66 -2.87 -25.39
N TRP A 469 6.60 -3.28 -26.10
CA TRP A 469 6.59 -4.51 -26.88
C TRP A 469 6.08 -4.26 -28.29
N SER A 470 6.79 -4.83 -29.26
CA SER A 470 6.44 -4.84 -30.67
C SER A 470 6.15 -6.27 -31.13
N SER A 471 5.43 -6.42 -32.24
CA SER A 471 5.18 -7.75 -32.81
C SER A 471 5.14 -7.75 -34.33
N ALA A 472 5.53 -8.87 -34.95
CA ALA A 472 5.55 -9.08 -36.39
C ALA A 472 5.13 -10.50 -36.75
N ALA A 473 4.30 -10.66 -37.78
CA ALA A 473 3.91 -11.98 -38.27
C ALA A 473 5.07 -12.66 -39.00
N VAL A 474 5.31 -13.93 -38.68
CA VAL A 474 6.32 -14.77 -39.32
C VAL A 474 5.69 -15.44 -40.55
N THR A 475 5.86 -14.84 -41.72
CA THR A 475 5.18 -15.27 -42.96
C THR A 475 5.95 -16.34 -43.75
N SER A 476 7.02 -16.90 -43.19
CA SER A 476 7.93 -17.82 -43.88
C SER A 476 7.39 -19.25 -43.99
N ALA A 477 6.42 -19.63 -43.15
CA ALA A 477 5.74 -20.91 -43.26
C ALA A 477 4.50 -20.80 -44.16
N PRO A 478 4.14 -21.86 -44.92
CA PRO A 478 2.89 -21.93 -45.64
C PRO A 478 1.71 -21.76 -44.68
N GLY A 479 0.74 -20.93 -45.07
CA GLY A 479 -0.48 -20.75 -44.29
C GLY A 479 -1.21 -22.08 -44.09
N GLY A 480 -1.60 -22.38 -42.85
CA GLY A 480 -2.29 -23.62 -42.47
C GLY A 480 -1.38 -24.75 -41.98
N THR A 481 -0.04 -24.64 -42.11
CA THR A 481 0.88 -25.62 -41.50
C THR A 481 0.79 -25.55 -39.98
N PRO A 482 0.57 -26.68 -39.27
CA PRO A 482 0.57 -26.67 -37.83
C PRO A 482 1.94 -26.32 -37.25
N VAL A 483 1.96 -25.31 -36.39
CA VAL A 483 3.16 -24.85 -35.68
C VAL A 483 2.86 -24.84 -34.18
N ASN A 484 3.67 -25.54 -33.40
CA ASN A 484 3.66 -25.55 -31.95
C ASN A 484 5.11 -25.52 -31.45
N PHE A 485 5.54 -24.36 -30.95
CA PHE A 485 6.88 -24.25 -30.35
C PHE A 485 6.93 -24.88 -28.96
N HIS A 486 8.01 -25.61 -28.70
CA HIS A 486 8.32 -26.16 -27.38
C HIS A 486 9.83 -26.24 -27.20
N GLY A 487 10.28 -26.22 -25.94
CA GLY A 487 11.69 -26.23 -25.59
C GLY A 487 12.26 -24.82 -25.52
N ASN A 488 13.36 -24.57 -26.24
CA ASN A 488 14.17 -23.37 -26.12
C ASN A 488 14.35 -22.66 -27.47
N LEU A 489 14.54 -21.35 -27.44
CA LEU A 489 15.10 -20.59 -28.56
C LEU A 489 16.63 -20.60 -28.40
N ILE A 490 17.37 -21.24 -29.31
CA ILE A 490 18.81 -21.50 -29.14
C ILE A 490 19.66 -20.80 -30.20
N ASP A 491 20.98 -20.74 -30.01
CA ASP A 491 21.90 -20.06 -30.93
C ASP A 491 22.00 -20.80 -32.26
N TYR A 492 22.02 -20.04 -33.35
CA TYR A 492 22.23 -20.52 -34.70
C TYR A 492 23.50 -19.89 -35.27
N PRO A 493 24.67 -20.53 -35.09
CA PRO A 493 25.98 -19.91 -35.35
C PRO A 493 26.36 -19.93 -36.83
N THR A 494 27.34 -19.11 -37.21
CA THR A 494 27.85 -19.01 -38.60
C THR A 494 28.41 -20.32 -39.14
N SER A 495 28.98 -21.15 -38.26
CA SER A 495 29.57 -22.46 -38.58
C SER A 495 28.60 -23.43 -39.27
N VAL A 496 27.29 -23.26 -39.06
CA VAL A 496 26.22 -24.06 -39.68
C VAL A 496 25.24 -23.20 -40.50
N GLY A 497 25.70 -22.02 -40.95
CA GLY A 497 24.97 -21.13 -41.85
C GLY A 497 24.11 -20.05 -41.17
N GLY A 498 24.30 -19.83 -39.87
CA GLY A 498 23.63 -18.79 -39.10
C GLY A 498 24.46 -17.53 -38.90
N ASP A 499 24.30 -16.90 -37.73
CA ASP A 499 25.03 -15.71 -37.31
C ASP A 499 25.41 -15.82 -35.83
N ASP A 500 26.66 -15.53 -35.48
CA ASP A 500 27.18 -15.74 -34.11
C ASP A 500 26.70 -14.68 -33.12
N ALA A 501 26.23 -13.52 -33.61
CA ALA A 501 25.72 -12.44 -32.77
C ALA A 501 24.19 -12.37 -32.82
N GLU A 502 23.60 -12.55 -34.01
CA GLU A 502 22.20 -12.27 -34.29
C GLU A 502 21.40 -13.52 -34.71
N GLY A 503 22.03 -14.70 -34.71
CA GLY A 503 21.45 -15.95 -35.19
C GLY A 503 20.75 -16.77 -34.12
N PHE A 504 19.47 -17.04 -34.34
CA PHE A 504 18.66 -17.87 -33.42
C PHE A 504 17.79 -18.86 -34.17
N ILE A 505 17.51 -20.01 -33.54
CA ILE A 505 16.67 -21.08 -34.09
C ILE A 505 15.71 -21.63 -33.04
N ALA A 506 14.47 -21.82 -33.46
CA ALA A 506 13.39 -22.45 -32.71
C ALA A 506 12.85 -23.65 -33.46
N TYR A 507 12.33 -24.62 -32.73
CA TYR A 507 11.83 -25.88 -33.26
C TYR A 507 10.34 -26.01 -32.99
N THR A 508 9.65 -26.65 -33.92
CA THR A 508 8.21 -26.87 -33.82
C THR A 508 7.83 -28.29 -34.19
N TYR A 509 6.75 -28.77 -33.59
CA TYR A 509 6.07 -29.99 -33.98
C TYR A 509 4.70 -29.69 -34.61
N GLY A 510 4.14 -30.69 -35.29
CA GLY A 510 2.77 -30.67 -35.81
C GLY A 510 2.63 -30.52 -37.33
N GLY A 511 3.69 -30.16 -38.06
CA GLY A 511 3.65 -29.98 -39.52
C GLY A 511 3.21 -31.25 -40.26
N VAL A 512 4.05 -32.28 -40.24
CA VAL A 512 3.71 -33.65 -40.69
C VAL A 512 3.88 -34.59 -39.49
N ALA A 513 2.97 -35.56 -39.34
CA ALA A 513 3.06 -36.55 -38.25
C ALA A 513 4.44 -37.22 -38.24
N GLY A 514 5.12 -37.17 -37.09
CA GLY A 514 6.46 -37.72 -36.92
C GLY A 514 7.59 -36.86 -37.50
N THR A 515 7.36 -35.58 -37.76
CA THR A 515 8.41 -34.64 -38.20
C THR A 515 8.55 -33.45 -37.26
N VAL A 516 9.75 -32.86 -37.27
CA VAL A 516 10.07 -31.60 -36.60
C VAL A 516 10.51 -30.59 -37.67
N ASP A 517 10.00 -29.37 -37.56
CA ASP A 517 10.43 -28.24 -38.41
C ASP A 517 11.24 -27.23 -37.59
N ALA A 518 11.99 -26.38 -38.29
CA ALA A 518 12.72 -25.27 -37.68
C ALA A 518 12.30 -23.91 -38.24
N PHE A 519 12.33 -22.91 -37.36
CA PHE A 519 12.27 -21.49 -37.69
C PHE A 519 13.57 -20.84 -37.24
N ARG A 520 14.23 -20.11 -38.13
CA ARG A 520 15.51 -19.46 -37.83
C ARG A 520 15.53 -18.01 -38.26
N THR A 521 16.36 -17.22 -37.59
CA THR A 521 16.71 -15.85 -37.94
C THR A 521 18.23 -15.71 -37.91
N THR A 522 18.77 -14.82 -38.73
CA THR A 522 20.19 -14.41 -38.77
C THR A 522 20.33 -12.90 -38.61
N ASP A 523 19.24 -12.22 -38.26
CA ASP A 523 19.10 -10.76 -38.18
C ASP A 523 18.28 -10.36 -36.94
N ASN A 524 18.50 -11.10 -35.85
CA ASN A 524 17.95 -10.85 -34.53
C ASN A 524 16.41 -10.79 -34.51
N GLY A 525 15.76 -11.59 -35.35
CA GLY A 525 14.31 -11.73 -35.46
C GLY A 525 13.63 -10.75 -36.42
N ALA A 526 14.38 -9.92 -37.16
CA ALA A 526 13.81 -9.03 -38.17
C ALA A 526 13.19 -9.82 -39.35
N THR A 527 13.83 -10.91 -39.76
CA THR A 527 13.28 -11.88 -40.70
C THR A 527 13.43 -13.30 -40.18
N TRP A 528 12.55 -14.18 -40.66
CA TRP A 528 12.51 -15.58 -40.27
C TRP A 528 12.47 -16.47 -41.52
N SER A 529 13.17 -17.60 -41.45
CA SER A 529 13.18 -18.65 -42.45
C SER A 529 12.62 -19.94 -41.86
N TRP A 530 11.76 -20.62 -42.62
CA TRP A 530 11.20 -21.93 -42.23
C TRP A 530 11.98 -23.06 -42.91
N SER A 531 12.15 -24.18 -42.21
CA SER A 531 12.76 -25.40 -42.74
C SER A 531 11.95 -26.61 -42.30
N PRO A 532 11.17 -27.22 -43.21
CA PRO A 532 10.34 -28.37 -42.88
C PRO A 532 11.16 -29.64 -42.68
N SER A 533 10.66 -30.53 -41.83
CA SER A 533 11.06 -31.93 -41.72
C SER A 533 12.57 -32.14 -41.51
N ILE A 534 13.17 -31.31 -40.67
CA ILE A 534 14.60 -31.39 -40.32
C ILE A 534 14.92 -32.61 -39.45
N ALA A 535 13.91 -33.19 -38.81
CA ALA A 535 13.99 -34.46 -38.08
C ALA A 535 12.75 -35.32 -38.38
N THR A 536 12.93 -36.64 -38.33
CA THR A 536 11.88 -37.63 -38.59
C THR A 536 11.87 -38.70 -37.49
N SER A 537 10.69 -39.20 -37.17
CA SER A 537 10.46 -40.28 -36.21
C SER A 537 9.43 -41.27 -36.78
N PRO A 538 9.54 -42.57 -36.48
CA PRO A 538 8.49 -43.54 -36.80
C PRO A 538 7.21 -43.32 -35.98
N MET A 539 7.24 -42.48 -34.95
CA MET A 539 6.09 -42.16 -34.09
C MET A 539 5.66 -40.70 -34.28
N THR A 540 4.38 -40.42 -34.04
CA THR A 540 3.87 -39.04 -34.01
C THR A 540 4.47 -38.31 -32.82
N MET A 541 5.20 -37.22 -33.05
CA MET A 541 5.84 -36.42 -32.01
C MET A 541 4.94 -35.27 -31.55
N THR A 542 5.04 -34.93 -30.26
CA THR A 542 4.47 -33.72 -29.69
C THR A 542 5.58 -32.82 -29.14
N GLU A 543 5.58 -32.53 -27.84
CA GLU A 543 6.50 -31.61 -27.20
C GLU A 543 7.96 -32.10 -27.26
N LEU A 544 8.88 -31.16 -27.47
CA LEU A 544 10.31 -31.43 -27.68
C LEU A 544 11.19 -30.40 -26.99
N SER A 545 12.46 -30.74 -26.79
CA SER A 545 13.49 -29.82 -26.28
C SER A 545 14.82 -30.10 -26.97
N VAL A 546 15.55 -29.03 -27.30
CA VAL A 546 16.84 -29.08 -27.99
C VAL A 546 17.84 -28.23 -27.24
N SER A 547 19.05 -28.75 -27.08
CA SER A 547 20.18 -28.01 -26.51
C SER A 547 21.41 -28.15 -27.39
N ARG A 548 22.16 -27.05 -27.54
CA ARG A 548 23.50 -27.02 -28.14
C ARG A 548 24.54 -27.30 -27.06
N LEU A 549 25.58 -28.07 -27.38
CA LEU A 549 26.67 -28.35 -26.45
C LEU A 549 27.68 -27.19 -26.44
N GLY A 550 27.34 -26.16 -25.67
CA GLY A 550 28.17 -24.97 -25.51
C GLY A 550 28.36 -24.27 -26.85
N THR A 551 29.62 -24.04 -27.23
CA THR A 551 29.99 -23.45 -28.52
C THR A 551 30.27 -24.49 -29.61
N GLN A 552 30.11 -25.79 -29.31
CA GLN A 552 30.34 -26.84 -30.29
C GLN A 552 29.22 -26.90 -31.32
N ASP A 553 29.54 -27.37 -32.53
CA ASP A 553 28.55 -27.73 -33.53
C ASP A 553 27.98 -29.13 -33.23
N LYS A 554 27.33 -29.24 -32.06
CA LYS A 554 26.68 -30.45 -31.58
C LYS A 554 25.37 -30.08 -30.91
N TRP A 555 24.29 -30.68 -31.38
CA TRP A 555 22.94 -30.52 -30.85
C TRP A 555 22.38 -31.87 -30.44
N ILE A 556 21.68 -31.89 -29.32
CA ILE A 556 20.91 -33.04 -28.86
C ILE A 556 19.47 -32.61 -28.70
N MET A 557 18.56 -33.35 -29.33
CA MET A 557 17.12 -33.13 -29.31
C MET A 557 16.44 -34.32 -28.64
N PHE A 558 15.47 -34.05 -27.78
CA PHE A 558 14.55 -35.04 -27.26
C PHE A 558 13.11 -34.64 -27.56
N ALA A 559 12.27 -35.62 -27.88
CA ALA A 559 10.84 -35.39 -28.08
C ALA A 559 10.00 -36.48 -27.44
N ARG A 560 8.82 -36.08 -26.99
CA ARG A 560 7.79 -36.99 -26.51
C ARG A 560 7.00 -37.57 -27.69
N PRO A 561 6.77 -38.89 -27.72
CA PRO A 561 5.77 -39.49 -28.60
C PRO A 561 4.33 -39.20 -28.13
N SER A 562 3.40 -39.10 -29.07
CA SER A 562 1.98 -38.92 -28.82
C SER A 562 1.25 -40.22 -28.42
N GLY A 563 1.98 -41.34 -28.29
CA GLY A 563 1.43 -42.67 -28.06
C GLY A 563 1.10 -42.98 -26.60
N ALA A 564 0.85 -44.26 -26.31
CA ALA A 564 0.39 -44.72 -25.00
C ALA A 564 1.49 -44.61 -23.93
N ILE A 565 1.09 -44.64 -22.65
CA ILE A 565 2.00 -44.81 -21.50
C ILE A 565 2.88 -46.05 -21.78
N GLY A 566 4.21 -45.92 -21.74
CA GLY A 566 5.15 -46.98 -22.13
C GLY A 566 6.06 -46.66 -23.34
N ASP A 567 5.73 -45.67 -24.17
CA ASP A 567 6.53 -45.38 -25.37
C ASP A 567 7.85 -44.66 -25.02
N PRO A 568 9.02 -45.16 -25.48
CA PRO A 568 10.31 -44.56 -25.17
C PRO A 568 10.41 -43.17 -25.80
N GLY A 569 10.97 -42.22 -25.05
CA GLY A 569 11.30 -40.90 -25.59
C GLY A 569 12.14 -41.02 -26.87
N GLN A 570 12.02 -40.07 -27.77
CA GLN A 570 12.82 -40.04 -29.00
C GLN A 570 14.01 -39.12 -28.80
N ALA A 571 15.16 -39.52 -29.31
CA ALA A 571 16.38 -38.73 -29.27
C ALA A 571 16.99 -38.57 -30.68
N TRP A 572 17.61 -37.43 -30.91
CA TRP A 572 18.43 -37.15 -32.07
C TRP A 572 19.69 -36.43 -31.65
N VAL A 573 20.76 -36.66 -32.40
CA VAL A 573 22.00 -35.90 -32.31
C VAL A 573 22.35 -35.39 -33.70
N SER A 574 22.88 -34.18 -33.79
CA SER A 574 23.37 -33.67 -35.06
C SER A 574 24.49 -32.66 -34.90
N ALA A 575 25.34 -32.57 -35.92
CA ALA A 575 26.29 -31.48 -36.09
C ALA A 575 25.74 -30.33 -36.96
N ASN A 576 24.49 -30.45 -37.42
CA ASN A 576 23.78 -29.40 -38.14
C ASN A 576 22.34 -29.32 -37.60
N PRO A 577 21.93 -28.20 -36.98
CA PRO A 577 20.60 -28.04 -36.38
C PRO A 577 19.46 -28.05 -37.41
N LEU A 578 19.77 -28.09 -38.71
CA LEU A 578 18.81 -28.21 -39.80
C LEU A 578 18.73 -29.62 -40.38
N SER A 579 19.45 -30.60 -39.83
CA SER A 579 19.46 -31.97 -40.35
C SER A 579 19.77 -32.99 -39.26
N PHE A 580 18.75 -33.50 -38.59
CA PHE A 580 18.86 -34.54 -37.55
C PHE A 580 18.62 -35.95 -38.09
N GLY A 581 17.90 -36.09 -39.20
CA GLY A 581 17.60 -37.41 -39.79
C GLY A 581 16.55 -38.19 -38.99
N ALA A 582 16.74 -39.50 -38.86
CA ALA A 582 15.81 -40.41 -38.16
C ALA A 582 16.12 -40.48 -36.66
N SER A 583 15.09 -40.63 -35.83
CA SER A 583 15.23 -40.74 -34.38
C SER A 583 15.83 -42.06 -33.93
N GLY A 584 16.59 -41.98 -32.84
CA GLY A 584 16.91 -43.11 -31.97
C GLY A 584 16.00 -43.16 -30.73
N SER A 585 16.22 -44.18 -29.90
CA SER A 585 15.63 -44.26 -28.56
C SER A 585 16.36 -43.29 -27.62
N ALA A 586 15.62 -42.54 -26.80
CA ALA A 586 16.20 -41.78 -25.70
C ALA A 586 16.71 -42.67 -24.56
N GLY A 587 16.32 -43.94 -24.51
CA GLY A 587 16.67 -44.87 -23.42
C GLY A 587 15.94 -44.60 -22.10
N VAL A 588 15.25 -43.45 -21.98
CA VAL A 588 14.47 -43.02 -20.82
C VAL A 588 13.02 -42.74 -21.23
N GLU A 589 12.10 -43.01 -20.31
CA GLU A 589 10.66 -42.90 -20.55
C GLU A 589 10.12 -41.54 -20.07
N ALA A 590 9.41 -40.84 -20.95
CA ALA A 590 8.79 -39.55 -20.62
C ALA A 590 7.39 -39.69 -20.02
N ALA A 591 6.80 -40.90 -19.98
CA ALA A 591 5.47 -41.23 -19.44
C ALA A 591 4.35 -40.25 -19.87
N GLY A 592 4.46 -39.73 -21.09
CA GLY A 592 3.52 -38.76 -21.64
C GLY A 592 3.62 -37.35 -21.04
N ASN A 593 4.79 -36.92 -20.56
CA ASN A 593 5.10 -35.53 -20.20
C ASN A 593 6.20 -34.97 -21.12
N PRO A 594 6.24 -33.64 -21.34
CA PRO A 594 7.22 -33.04 -22.23
C PRO A 594 8.65 -33.17 -21.67
N PRO A 595 9.64 -33.58 -22.50
CA PRO A 595 11.04 -33.61 -22.08
C PRO A 595 11.61 -32.20 -22.07
N MET A 596 12.51 -31.94 -21.13
CA MET A 596 13.26 -30.69 -21.07
C MET A 596 14.73 -30.95 -20.84
N THR A 597 15.56 -30.20 -21.56
CA THR A 597 17.00 -30.44 -21.64
C THR A 597 17.78 -29.25 -21.14
N ILE A 598 18.90 -29.52 -20.47
CA ILE A 598 19.85 -28.51 -20.00
C ILE A 598 21.25 -29.00 -20.35
N TYR A 599 22.00 -28.18 -21.08
CA TYR A 599 23.45 -28.35 -21.15
C TYR A 599 24.10 -27.43 -20.12
N ASP A 600 24.83 -28.03 -19.18
CA ASP A 600 25.58 -27.29 -18.18
C ASP A 600 27.07 -27.25 -18.59
N ASP A 601 27.48 -26.11 -19.11
CA ASP A 601 28.83 -25.86 -19.62
C ASP A 601 29.91 -25.89 -18.54
N GLU A 602 29.56 -25.60 -17.30
CA GLU A 602 30.47 -25.64 -16.15
C GLU A 602 30.89 -27.07 -15.78
N THR A 603 29.96 -28.01 -15.88
CA THR A 603 30.19 -29.41 -15.52
C THR A 603 30.39 -30.32 -16.72
N GLY A 604 30.11 -29.85 -17.94
CA GLY A 604 30.08 -30.66 -19.16
C GLY A 604 28.93 -31.66 -19.21
N LYS A 605 27.97 -31.57 -18.28
CA LYS A 605 26.84 -32.50 -18.20
C LYS A 605 25.68 -32.06 -19.07
N PHE A 606 25.02 -33.06 -19.64
CA PHE A 606 23.72 -32.91 -20.26
C PHE A 606 22.65 -33.49 -19.33
N TRP A 607 21.67 -32.68 -18.98
CA TRP A 607 20.56 -33.08 -18.14
C TRP A 607 19.28 -33.26 -18.95
N TYR A 608 18.54 -34.30 -18.58
CA TYR A 608 17.21 -34.59 -19.10
C TYR A 608 16.22 -34.61 -17.94
N SER A 609 15.17 -33.82 -18.04
CA SER A 609 14.16 -33.68 -17.00
C SER A 609 12.77 -34.01 -17.50
N VAL A 610 11.98 -34.66 -16.65
CA VAL A 610 10.56 -34.97 -16.87
C VAL A 610 9.80 -34.85 -15.56
N VAL A 611 8.50 -34.57 -15.64
CA VAL A 611 7.62 -34.70 -14.49
C VAL A 611 7.06 -36.12 -14.44
N ALA A 612 7.10 -36.77 -13.27
CA ALA A 612 6.42 -38.02 -12.99
C ALA A 612 5.09 -37.74 -12.29
N ARG A 613 4.02 -38.44 -12.65
CA ARG A 613 2.70 -38.30 -12.00
C ARG A 613 2.24 -39.59 -11.33
N ARG A 614 1.59 -39.47 -10.16
CA ARG A 614 1.11 -40.56 -9.29
C ARG A 614 0.34 -41.67 -10.04
N ASP A 615 -0.50 -41.28 -10.99
CA ASP A 615 -1.42 -42.23 -11.67
C ASP A 615 -1.01 -42.63 -13.09
N ARG A 616 0.20 -42.27 -13.54
CA ARG A 616 0.66 -42.57 -14.91
C ARG A 616 1.67 -43.72 -15.02
N GLY A 617 1.86 -44.49 -13.95
CA GLY A 617 2.42 -45.85 -13.98
C GLY A 617 3.70 -46.06 -14.80
N TRP A 618 4.81 -46.22 -14.07
CA TRP A 618 6.10 -46.74 -14.56
C TRP A 618 6.95 -45.76 -15.40
N GLN A 619 7.92 -45.12 -14.75
CA GLN A 619 9.15 -44.69 -15.40
C GLN A 619 10.23 -45.71 -15.03
N ARG A 620 10.85 -46.35 -16.02
CA ARG A 620 11.90 -47.36 -15.79
C ARG A 620 12.93 -46.85 -14.77
N GLY A 621 13.09 -47.58 -13.67
CA GLY A 621 14.13 -47.37 -12.65
C GLY A 621 13.68 -46.64 -11.37
N VAL A 622 12.50 -46.01 -11.35
CA VAL A 622 11.96 -45.42 -10.12
C VAL A 622 10.55 -45.96 -9.89
N THR A 623 10.40 -46.80 -8.86
CA THR A 623 9.08 -47.10 -8.30
C THR A 623 8.61 -45.85 -7.54
N VAL A 624 8.15 -44.82 -8.25
CA VAL A 624 7.49 -43.67 -7.61
C VAL A 624 6.10 -44.18 -7.18
N GLY A 625 6.07 -44.84 -6.03
CA GLY A 625 4.92 -45.64 -5.61
C GLY A 625 3.68 -44.83 -5.27
N ILE A 626 3.74 -43.51 -5.15
CA ILE A 626 2.63 -42.72 -4.60
C ILE A 626 2.63 -41.20 -4.88
N GLU A 627 3.63 -40.61 -5.57
CA GLU A 627 3.83 -39.14 -5.54
C GLU A 627 4.12 -38.49 -6.91
N ASN A 628 3.77 -37.21 -7.07
CA ASN A 628 4.13 -36.38 -8.24
C ASN A 628 5.51 -35.75 -8.00
N VAL A 629 6.46 -35.89 -8.92
CA VAL A 629 7.85 -35.43 -8.74
C VAL A 629 8.45 -34.85 -10.03
N LEU A 630 9.39 -33.92 -9.88
CA LEU A 630 10.31 -33.54 -10.94
C LEU A 630 11.51 -34.49 -10.91
N LEU A 631 11.70 -35.25 -11.99
CA LEU A 631 12.84 -36.14 -12.15
C LEU A 631 13.88 -35.55 -13.10
N MET A 632 15.15 -35.80 -12.79
CA MET A 632 16.27 -35.48 -13.66
C MET A 632 17.27 -36.61 -13.71
N CYS A 633 17.83 -36.88 -14.88
CA CYS A 633 19.03 -37.69 -15.04
C CYS A 633 20.08 -36.87 -15.81
N SER A 634 21.35 -37.27 -15.70
CA SER A 634 22.43 -36.62 -16.44
C SER A 634 23.46 -37.60 -16.94
N ALA A 635 24.15 -37.18 -18.01
CA ALA A 635 25.31 -37.84 -18.57
C ALA A 635 26.37 -36.81 -18.94
N ASP A 636 27.61 -37.25 -19.15
CA ASP A 636 28.59 -36.46 -19.90
C ASP A 636 28.04 -36.15 -21.30
N ALA A 637 28.08 -34.89 -21.71
CA ALA A 637 27.40 -34.45 -22.92
C ALA A 637 28.01 -35.02 -24.21
N ASP A 638 29.33 -35.18 -24.25
CA ASP A 638 30.03 -35.75 -25.40
C ASP A 638 29.81 -37.26 -25.50
N ALA A 639 29.80 -37.96 -24.36
CA ALA A 639 29.45 -39.37 -24.30
C ALA A 639 27.99 -39.61 -24.74
N LEU A 640 27.05 -38.75 -24.32
CA LEU A 640 25.65 -38.84 -24.73
C LEU A 640 25.48 -38.56 -26.23
N TYR A 641 26.18 -37.56 -26.76
CA TYR A 641 26.20 -37.29 -28.18
C TYR A 641 26.73 -38.50 -28.98
N ALA A 642 27.82 -39.12 -28.53
CA ALA A 642 28.38 -40.33 -29.15
C ALA A 642 27.44 -41.54 -29.05
N ALA A 643 26.63 -41.63 -27.98
CA ALA A 643 25.61 -42.65 -27.80
C ALA A 643 24.32 -42.39 -28.61
N GLY A 644 24.28 -41.35 -29.44
CA GLY A 644 23.08 -41.01 -30.23
C GLY A 644 21.93 -40.45 -29.39
N GLY A 645 22.21 -39.96 -28.19
CA GLY A 645 21.20 -39.48 -27.24
C GLY A 645 20.55 -40.57 -26.39
N ASP A 646 21.01 -41.83 -26.47
CA ASP A 646 20.51 -42.93 -25.64
C ASP A 646 21.10 -42.87 -24.23
N MET A 647 20.30 -42.37 -23.28
CA MET A 647 20.65 -42.28 -21.87
C MET A 647 20.87 -43.65 -21.23
N SER A 648 20.14 -44.69 -21.66
CA SER A 648 20.24 -46.03 -21.09
C SER A 648 21.57 -46.71 -21.45
N ALA A 649 22.12 -46.40 -22.61
CA ALA A 649 23.44 -46.87 -23.03
C ALA A 649 24.57 -46.41 -22.10
N LEU A 650 24.35 -45.34 -21.32
CA LEU A 650 25.29 -44.78 -20.36
C LEU A 650 25.00 -45.19 -18.91
N GLY A 651 23.98 -46.01 -18.67
CA GLY A 651 23.63 -46.50 -17.33
C GLY A 651 23.24 -45.38 -16.36
N VAL A 652 22.59 -44.32 -16.84
CA VAL A 652 22.18 -43.19 -16.00
C VAL A 652 20.97 -43.54 -15.15
N ASP A 653 20.99 -43.09 -13.90
CA ASP A 653 19.86 -43.20 -12.97
C ASP A 653 19.10 -41.88 -12.84
N TRP A 654 17.83 -41.99 -12.48
CA TRP A 654 16.98 -40.85 -12.16
C TRP A 654 17.26 -40.32 -10.75
N SER A 655 17.24 -39.00 -10.61
CA SER A 655 17.26 -38.28 -9.34
C SER A 655 15.95 -37.50 -9.19
N ILE A 656 15.40 -37.51 -7.97
CA ILE A 656 14.28 -36.63 -7.61
C ILE A 656 14.84 -35.25 -7.31
N VAL A 657 14.38 -34.25 -8.07
CA VAL A 657 14.74 -32.84 -7.84
C VAL A 657 13.84 -32.25 -6.77
N CYS A 658 12.53 -32.45 -6.90
CA CYS A 658 11.56 -32.03 -5.91
C CYS A 658 10.24 -32.79 -6.05
N TYR A 659 9.49 -32.80 -4.96
CA TYR A 659 8.07 -33.16 -4.96
C TYR A 659 7.23 -32.04 -5.58
N LEU A 660 6.16 -32.44 -6.24
CA LEU A 660 5.22 -31.57 -6.94
C LEU A 660 3.79 -31.84 -6.42
N PRO A 661 2.90 -30.84 -6.49
CA PRO A 661 1.49 -31.05 -6.16
C PRO A 661 0.82 -32.05 -7.11
N ASP A 662 -0.33 -32.58 -6.70
CA ASP A 662 -1.04 -33.68 -7.39
C ASP A 662 -1.48 -33.41 -8.84
N TRP A 663 -1.25 -32.18 -9.30
CA TRP A 663 -1.80 -31.58 -10.51
C TRP A 663 -0.73 -30.87 -11.37
N ALA A 664 0.55 -31.23 -11.23
CA ALA A 664 1.62 -30.68 -12.08
C ALA A 664 1.44 -31.07 -13.57
N SER A 665 1.50 -30.10 -14.48
CA SER A 665 1.18 -30.32 -15.90
C SER A 665 2.35 -30.88 -16.72
N GLY A 666 3.56 -30.85 -16.18
CA GLY A 666 4.76 -31.39 -16.82
C GLY A 666 5.58 -30.36 -17.59
N TYR A 667 5.02 -29.18 -17.84
CA TYR A 667 5.73 -28.07 -18.47
C TYR A 667 6.77 -27.48 -17.51
N PHE A 668 8.04 -27.53 -17.91
CA PHE A 668 9.20 -27.08 -17.15
C PHE A 668 10.11 -26.31 -18.12
N PHE A 669 10.64 -25.14 -17.75
CA PHE A 669 11.44 -24.33 -18.66
C PHE A 669 12.65 -23.77 -17.92
N PRO A 670 13.86 -24.34 -18.15
CA PRO A 670 15.06 -23.94 -17.45
C PRO A 670 15.77 -22.77 -18.13
N TYR A 671 16.33 -21.89 -17.31
CA TYR A 671 17.05 -20.68 -17.70
C TYR A 671 18.28 -20.52 -16.80
N LYS A 672 19.44 -20.19 -17.38
CA LYS A 672 20.66 -19.86 -16.64
C LYS A 672 20.76 -18.34 -16.50
N ILE A 673 20.76 -17.83 -15.28
CA ILE A 673 20.84 -16.39 -14.97
C ILE A 673 21.86 -16.21 -13.85
N ASP A 674 22.81 -15.28 -14.00
CA ASP A 674 23.91 -15.06 -13.05
C ASP A 674 24.70 -16.33 -12.67
N GLY A 675 24.90 -17.25 -13.64
CA GLY A 675 25.61 -18.52 -13.40
C GLY A 675 24.80 -19.56 -12.60
N LYS A 676 23.52 -19.30 -12.31
CA LYS A 676 22.64 -20.23 -11.59
C LYS A 676 21.48 -20.66 -12.47
N TRP A 677 21.04 -21.89 -12.29
CA TRP A 677 19.85 -22.39 -12.99
C TRP A 677 18.57 -22.09 -12.21
N TYR A 678 17.58 -21.60 -12.94
CA TYR A 678 16.21 -21.37 -12.50
C TYR A 678 15.27 -22.02 -13.51
N ALA A 679 14.07 -22.42 -13.10
CA ALA A 679 13.09 -22.90 -14.06
C ALA A 679 11.66 -22.54 -13.67
N GLY A 680 10.88 -22.10 -14.63
CA GLY A 680 9.44 -21.95 -14.47
C GLY A 680 8.73 -23.25 -14.80
N PHE A 681 7.77 -23.67 -13.98
CA PHE A 681 6.96 -24.85 -14.24
C PHE A 681 5.49 -24.60 -13.93
N VAL A 682 4.63 -25.30 -14.66
CA VAL A 682 3.17 -25.10 -14.58
C VAL A 682 2.56 -26.15 -13.66
N CYS A 683 1.72 -25.67 -12.76
CA CYS A 683 1.03 -26.44 -11.75
C CYS A 683 -0.48 -26.21 -11.95
N GLY A 684 -1.35 -27.20 -12.15
CA GLY A 684 -2.77 -27.03 -11.78
C GLY A 684 -3.80 -27.57 -12.74
N GLU A 685 -3.37 -28.37 -13.71
CA GLU A 685 -4.30 -29.09 -14.57
C GLU A 685 -5.13 -30.06 -13.72
N ASP A 686 -6.32 -29.62 -13.30
CA ASP A 686 -7.29 -30.44 -12.57
C ASP A 686 -7.54 -31.75 -13.34
N ALA A 687 -7.61 -32.86 -12.60
CA ALA A 687 -7.74 -34.21 -13.13
C ALA A 687 -9.02 -34.45 -13.93
N VAL A 688 -10.04 -33.59 -13.78
CA VAL A 688 -11.35 -33.77 -14.46
C VAL A 688 -11.49 -32.92 -15.72
N ASP A 689 -11.02 -31.65 -15.73
CA ASP A 689 -11.26 -30.73 -16.86
C ASP A 689 -10.02 -29.94 -17.35
N HIS A 690 -8.84 -30.07 -16.69
CA HIS A 690 -7.62 -29.30 -17.02
C HIS A 690 -7.86 -27.78 -17.11
N THR A 691 -8.84 -27.23 -16.38
CA THR A 691 -9.36 -25.89 -16.69
C THR A 691 -8.46 -24.76 -16.19
N TYR A 692 -7.79 -24.90 -15.06
CA TYR A 692 -7.03 -23.80 -14.44
C TYR A 692 -5.58 -24.20 -14.22
N SER A 693 -4.68 -23.26 -13.96
CA SER A 693 -3.29 -23.56 -13.57
C SER A 693 -2.64 -22.38 -12.85
N LYS A 694 -1.41 -22.56 -12.41
CA LYS A 694 -0.54 -21.66 -11.66
C LYS A 694 0.86 -21.78 -12.24
N LEU A 695 1.62 -20.70 -12.17
CA LEU A 695 3.03 -20.68 -12.54
C LEU A 695 3.89 -20.72 -11.27
N CYS A 696 4.79 -21.68 -11.25
CA CYS A 696 5.70 -21.96 -10.17
C CYS A 696 7.15 -21.77 -10.65
N LEU A 697 8.08 -21.47 -9.75
CA LEU A 697 9.51 -21.24 -10.02
C LEU A 697 10.35 -22.14 -9.10
N ILE A 698 11.40 -22.75 -9.66
CA ILE A 698 12.39 -23.53 -8.91
C ILE A 698 13.80 -22.97 -9.17
N GLY A 699 14.67 -23.05 -8.18
CA GLY A 699 16.07 -22.61 -8.27
C GLY A 699 16.78 -22.61 -6.92
N ASP A 700 18.01 -22.13 -6.91
CA ASP A 700 18.88 -22.10 -5.73
C ASP A 700 18.51 -20.94 -4.79
N PHE A 701 17.37 -21.07 -4.12
CA PHE A 701 16.88 -20.11 -3.13
C PHE A 701 17.29 -20.54 -1.72
N THR A 702 17.68 -19.58 -0.87
CA THR A 702 17.75 -19.82 0.58
C THR A 702 16.34 -19.97 1.14
N SER A 703 15.99 -21.15 1.67
CA SER A 703 14.65 -21.42 2.23
C SER A 703 14.35 -20.48 3.39
N THR A 704 13.33 -19.64 3.28
CA THR A 704 12.99 -18.65 4.33
C THR A 704 11.94 -19.15 5.33
N GLY A 705 11.63 -20.45 5.36
CA GLY A 705 10.52 -21.02 6.15
C GLY A 705 9.13 -20.73 5.55
N VAL A 706 8.94 -19.55 4.96
CA VAL A 706 7.77 -19.18 4.13
C VAL A 706 7.64 -20.09 2.92
N ASP A 707 8.77 -20.44 2.28
CA ASP A 707 8.81 -21.38 1.14
C ASP A 707 8.28 -22.77 1.55
N LYS A 708 8.55 -23.22 2.79
CA LYS A 708 8.05 -24.50 3.33
C LYS A 708 6.54 -24.44 3.65
N LEU A 709 6.09 -23.32 4.20
CA LEU A 709 4.66 -23.09 4.50
C LEU A 709 3.81 -23.02 3.22
N ASN A 710 4.33 -22.35 2.19
CA ASN A 710 3.73 -22.31 0.87
C ASN A 710 3.68 -23.71 0.23
N PHE A 711 4.74 -24.50 0.39
CA PHE A 711 4.79 -25.89 -0.09
C PHE A 711 3.71 -26.77 0.58
N ALA A 712 3.58 -26.71 1.91
CA ALA A 712 2.53 -27.42 2.64
C ALA A 712 1.11 -26.98 2.20
N GLN A 713 0.93 -25.70 1.90
CA GLN A 713 -0.34 -25.16 1.37
C GLN A 713 -0.62 -25.58 -0.08
N MET A 714 0.41 -25.77 -0.91
CA MET A 714 0.24 -26.28 -2.27
C MET A 714 -0.23 -27.74 -2.32
N MET A 715 0.15 -28.55 -1.33
CA MET A 715 -0.18 -29.98 -1.25
C MET A 715 -1.57 -30.25 -0.63
N ALA A 716 -2.16 -29.28 0.09
CA ALA A 716 -3.45 -29.46 0.73
C ALA A 716 -4.60 -29.19 -0.25
N TRP A 717 -5.20 -30.25 -0.83
CA TRP A 717 -6.37 -30.13 -1.71
C TRP A 717 -7.65 -29.66 -0.98
N SER A 718 -7.67 -29.66 0.37
CA SER A 718 -8.87 -29.37 1.16
C SER A 718 -8.78 -28.14 2.07
N ALA A 719 -7.64 -27.45 2.09
CA ALA A 719 -7.47 -26.27 2.92
C ALA A 719 -7.46 -25.03 2.02
N VAL A 720 -8.32 -24.06 2.35
CA VAL A 720 -8.26 -22.66 1.91
C VAL A 720 -9.17 -22.29 0.72
N GLY A 721 -10.48 -22.42 0.93
CA GLY A 721 -11.49 -21.57 0.26
C GLY A 721 -11.45 -20.09 0.70
N THR A 722 -10.32 -19.58 1.19
CA THR A 722 -10.12 -18.20 1.66
C THR A 722 -8.63 -17.89 1.77
N ARG A 723 -7.95 -17.59 0.65
CA ARG A 723 -6.74 -16.73 0.56
C ARG A 723 -6.17 -16.77 -0.85
N ALA A 724 -6.66 -15.86 -1.66
CA ALA A 724 -6.01 -15.40 -2.87
C ALA A 724 -5.43 -14.01 -2.59
N ILE A 725 -4.16 -13.83 -2.94
CA ILE A 725 -3.30 -12.63 -2.79
C ILE A 725 -2.53 -12.55 -1.46
N TYR A 726 -1.39 -13.26 -1.40
CA TYR A 726 -0.21 -12.76 -0.70
C TYR A 726 0.34 -11.57 -1.51
N ARG A 727 -0.20 -10.37 -1.25
CA ARG A 727 0.61 -9.15 -1.32
C ARG A 727 1.31 -9.05 0.03
N GLN A 728 2.59 -8.72 -0.01
CA GLN A 728 3.42 -8.37 1.13
C GLN A 728 2.61 -7.64 2.22
N GLY A 729 2.83 -8.01 3.48
CA GLY A 729 2.51 -7.21 4.66
C GLY A 729 1.12 -6.57 4.70
N LEU A 730 0.29 -7.01 5.63
CA LEU A 730 -0.65 -6.06 6.24
C LEU A 730 0.16 -4.99 6.97
N GLN A 731 0.61 -3.99 6.23
CA GLN A 731 0.88 -2.65 6.70
C GLN A 731 0.10 -1.73 5.75
N ALA A 732 -1.08 -1.30 6.20
CA ALA A 732 -1.93 -0.41 5.43
C ALA A 732 -1.22 0.95 5.24
N GLY A 733 -0.63 1.13 4.06
CA GLY A 733 -0.14 2.40 3.56
C GLY A 733 -0.68 2.62 2.14
N PHE A 734 -1.83 3.29 2.02
CA PHE A 734 -2.32 3.77 0.73
C PHE A 734 -1.42 4.92 0.26
N GLY A 735 -0.62 4.68 -0.76
CA GLY A 735 0.33 5.64 -1.31
C GLY A 735 0.54 5.49 -2.80
N ALA A 736 -0.54 5.48 -3.59
CA ALA A 736 -0.48 5.84 -5.00
C ALA A 736 -1.72 6.67 -5.33
N THR A 737 -1.51 7.95 -5.60
CA THR A 737 -2.55 8.92 -5.95
C THR A 737 -3.26 8.49 -7.25
N PRO A 738 -4.56 8.16 -7.27
CA PRO A 738 -5.29 7.93 -8.51
C PRO A 738 -5.92 9.25 -9.01
N PRO A 739 -5.99 9.50 -10.34
CA PRO A 739 -6.87 10.53 -10.87
C PRO A 739 -8.32 10.04 -10.87
N SER A 740 -9.19 10.80 -10.18
CA SER A 740 -10.61 11.04 -10.48
C SER A 740 -11.61 9.89 -10.76
N GLU A 741 -11.47 8.69 -10.20
CA GLU A 741 -12.53 7.65 -10.29
C GLU A 741 -13.03 7.17 -8.92
N VAL A 742 -14.35 6.97 -8.82
CA VAL A 742 -15.05 6.56 -7.59
C VAL A 742 -14.64 5.12 -7.23
N GLY A 743 -13.73 4.97 -6.26
CA GLY A 743 -13.41 3.67 -5.67
C GLY A 743 -14.51 3.24 -4.71
N TYR A 744 -15.18 2.12 -4.97
CA TYR A 744 -16.05 1.45 -4.02
C TYR A 744 -15.43 0.13 -3.55
N LEU A 745 -15.49 -0.13 -2.25
CA LEU A 745 -15.16 -1.42 -1.64
C LEU A 745 -16.48 -2.15 -1.33
N THR A 746 -16.77 -3.23 -2.05
CA THR A 746 -17.94 -4.08 -1.76
C THR A 746 -17.50 -5.31 -0.99
N VAL A 747 -18.00 -5.48 0.23
CA VAL A 747 -17.78 -6.68 1.06
C VAL A 747 -19.07 -7.48 1.10
N GLY A 748 -19.07 -8.66 0.46
CA GLY A 748 -20.21 -9.58 0.48
C GLY A 748 -20.24 -10.36 1.80
N VAL A 749 -21.38 -10.36 2.49
CA VAL A 749 -21.55 -11.06 3.77
C VAL A 749 -22.61 -12.15 3.61
N ALA A 750 -22.29 -13.41 3.94
CA ALA A 750 -23.29 -14.48 4.02
C ALA A 750 -24.21 -14.24 5.23
N SER A 751 -25.44 -14.74 5.16
CA SER A 751 -26.62 -14.36 5.97
C SER A 751 -26.50 -14.48 7.51
N THR A 752 -25.35 -14.88 8.05
CA THR A 752 -25.09 -15.04 9.50
C THR A 752 -23.79 -14.36 9.99
N SER A 753 -23.08 -13.60 9.16
CA SER A 753 -21.75 -13.04 9.50
C SER A 753 -21.72 -11.51 9.59
N THR A 754 -20.80 -10.96 10.39
CA THR A 754 -20.57 -9.51 10.53
C THR A 754 -19.79 -8.97 9.32
N GLY A 755 -20.28 -7.92 8.68
CA GLY A 755 -19.73 -7.42 7.40
C GLY A 755 -18.34 -6.81 7.49
N ILE A 756 -18.17 -5.78 8.32
CA ILE A 756 -16.89 -5.10 8.53
C ILE A 756 -16.72 -4.90 10.04
N VAL A 757 -15.60 -5.38 10.59
CA VAL A 757 -15.24 -5.22 12.01
C VAL A 757 -13.94 -4.42 12.09
N SER A 758 -13.94 -3.38 12.92
CA SER A 758 -12.74 -2.64 13.29
C SER A 758 -12.61 -2.69 14.81
N GLU A 759 -11.57 -3.35 15.29
CA GLU A 759 -11.34 -3.58 16.71
C GLU A 759 -9.93 -3.16 17.14
N THR A 760 -9.77 -2.86 18.42
CA THR A 760 -8.49 -2.53 19.03
C THR A 760 -8.43 -3.11 20.43
N THR A 761 -7.26 -3.57 20.84
CA THR A 761 -7.02 -4.08 22.20
C THR A 761 -6.78 -2.95 23.21
N SER A 762 -6.77 -1.69 22.77
CA SER A 762 -6.49 -0.52 23.59
C SER A 762 -7.79 0.16 24.03
N ALA A 763 -7.91 0.47 25.33
CA ALA A 763 -8.99 1.33 25.84
C ALA A 763 -8.72 2.84 25.64
N ALA A 764 -7.56 3.23 25.11
CA ALA A 764 -7.26 4.62 24.77
C ALA A 764 -8.03 5.04 23.50
N ALA A 765 -8.13 6.35 23.24
CA ALA A 765 -8.79 6.85 22.04
C ALA A 765 -8.10 6.31 20.77
N ARG A 766 -8.84 5.59 19.93
CA ARG A 766 -8.38 5.02 18.66
C ARG A 766 -9.33 5.37 17.53
N GLU A 767 -8.76 5.94 16.49
CA GLU A 767 -9.48 6.28 15.28
C GLU A 767 -9.61 5.02 14.41
N HIS A 768 -10.85 4.63 14.13
CA HIS A 768 -11.18 3.46 13.33
C HIS A 768 -11.38 3.81 11.86
N TRP A 769 -11.87 5.03 11.57
CA TRP A 769 -12.12 5.47 10.20
C TRP A 769 -11.88 6.98 10.06
N ARG A 770 -11.09 7.38 9.04
CA ARG A 770 -10.94 8.77 8.59
C ARG A 770 -11.67 9.02 7.28
N ILE A 771 -12.34 10.16 7.19
CA ILE A 771 -13.01 10.61 5.96
C ILE A 771 -12.24 11.83 5.45
N LEU A 772 -11.58 11.69 4.30
CA LEU A 772 -10.84 12.76 3.65
C LEU A 772 -11.44 13.07 2.27
N ASN A 773 -11.35 14.32 1.85
CA ASN A 773 -11.56 14.71 0.45
C ASN A 773 -10.40 15.62 0.00
N ALA A 774 -10.52 16.24 -1.19
CA ALA A 774 -9.49 17.13 -1.72
C ALA A 774 -9.15 18.32 -0.80
N ASN A 775 -10.01 18.66 0.15
CA ASN A 775 -9.81 19.74 1.12
C ASN A 775 -9.22 19.25 2.46
N GLY A 776 -8.85 17.96 2.57
CA GLY A 776 -8.27 17.36 3.77
C GLY A 776 -9.27 16.50 4.58
N LEU A 777 -9.00 16.33 5.87
CA LEU A 777 -9.83 15.56 6.79
C LEU A 777 -11.16 16.27 7.05
N VAL A 778 -12.29 15.62 6.78
CA VAL A 778 -13.65 16.17 6.96
C VAL A 778 -14.49 15.43 8.02
N GLY A 779 -13.99 14.29 8.52
CA GLY A 779 -14.61 13.58 9.64
C GLY A 779 -13.85 12.32 10.05
N SER A 780 -14.26 11.72 11.18
CA SER A 780 -13.71 10.44 11.64
C SER A 780 -14.64 9.68 12.59
N VAL A 781 -14.37 8.38 12.77
CA VAL A 781 -14.99 7.52 13.80
C VAL A 781 -13.91 7.08 14.77
N THR A 782 -14.08 7.35 16.06
CA THR A 782 -13.09 7.05 17.10
C THR A 782 -13.76 6.33 18.27
N THR A 783 -13.13 5.29 18.82
CA THR A 783 -13.55 4.68 20.09
C THR A 783 -12.60 5.10 21.21
N ALA A 784 -13.10 5.19 22.44
CA ALA A 784 -12.30 5.40 23.64
C ALA A 784 -12.99 4.68 24.81
N ALA A 785 -12.32 3.68 25.39
CA ALA A 785 -12.89 2.75 26.36
C ALA A 785 -14.23 2.16 25.90
N SER A 786 -15.35 2.65 26.43
CA SER A 786 -16.71 2.20 26.09
C SER A 786 -17.50 3.19 25.23
N ALA A 787 -16.88 4.31 24.82
CA ALA A 787 -17.52 5.34 24.02
C ALA A 787 -17.11 5.24 22.54
N THR A 788 -18.05 5.52 21.65
CA THR A 788 -17.81 5.72 20.21
C THR A 788 -18.21 7.14 19.84
N THR A 789 -17.35 7.84 19.09
CA THR A 789 -17.55 9.21 18.63
C THR A 789 -17.55 9.27 17.11
N PHE A 790 -18.51 9.99 16.54
CA PHE A 790 -18.61 10.30 15.12
C PHE A 790 -18.33 11.79 14.93
N ASN A 791 -17.12 12.11 14.47
CA ASN A 791 -16.62 13.47 14.35
C ASN A 791 -16.86 14.02 12.95
N THR A 792 -17.35 15.26 12.86
CA THR A 792 -17.48 16.02 11.61
C THR A 792 -16.81 17.38 11.77
N THR A 793 -16.19 17.91 10.71
CA THR A 793 -15.50 19.21 10.77
C THR A 793 -16.48 20.37 10.93
N SER A 794 -16.20 21.29 11.88
CA SER A 794 -16.99 22.50 12.09
C SER A 794 -16.13 23.73 12.43
N ASP A 795 -14.86 23.74 12.01
CA ASP A 795 -13.91 24.83 12.32
C ASP A 795 -14.44 26.20 11.85
N GLY A 796 -14.42 27.17 12.77
CA GLY A 796 -14.88 28.53 12.51
C GLY A 796 -13.95 29.34 11.60
N GLN A 797 -12.67 28.96 11.47
CA GLN A 797 -11.71 29.61 10.57
C GLN A 797 -12.02 29.31 9.10
N LEU A 798 -12.65 28.17 8.83
CA LEU A 798 -13.11 27.77 7.50
C LEU A 798 -14.47 28.40 7.12
N LYS A 799 -14.98 29.36 7.92
CA LYS A 799 -16.31 29.95 7.77
C LYS A 799 -16.25 31.47 7.83
N VAL A 800 -16.73 32.13 6.78
CA VAL A 800 -16.90 33.59 6.72
C VAL A 800 -18.38 33.97 6.79
N SER A 801 -18.69 35.25 6.98
CA SER A 801 -20.08 35.78 7.00
C SER A 801 -21.02 35.06 7.99
N ARG A 802 -20.50 34.75 9.18
CA ARG A 802 -21.27 34.07 10.24
C ARG A 802 -22.28 35.04 10.87
N GLN A 803 -23.56 34.64 10.89
CA GLN A 803 -24.65 35.40 11.50
C GLN A 803 -25.62 34.45 12.21
N ASP A 804 -26.54 35.01 13.00
CA ASP A 804 -27.58 34.22 13.65
C ASP A 804 -28.49 33.58 12.61
N LEU A 805 -28.85 32.31 12.80
CA LEU A 805 -29.69 31.56 11.86
C LEU A 805 -31.08 32.19 11.70
N THR A 806 -31.58 32.84 12.76
CA THR A 806 -32.88 33.55 12.76
C THR A 806 -32.90 34.82 11.90
N VAL A 807 -31.73 35.36 11.57
CA VAL A 807 -31.59 36.52 10.67
C VAL A 807 -31.66 36.09 9.21
N GLU A 808 -31.21 34.87 8.91
CA GLU A 808 -31.13 34.36 7.54
C GLU A 808 -32.35 33.54 7.12
N LEU A 809 -32.97 32.82 8.06
CA LEU A 809 -34.05 31.87 7.78
C LEU A 809 -35.25 32.07 8.71
N ASP A 810 -36.45 31.82 8.18
CA ASP A 810 -37.66 31.74 8.98
C ASP A 810 -37.74 30.38 9.71
N ILE A 811 -37.22 30.36 10.94
CA ILE A 811 -37.15 29.16 11.76
C ILE A 811 -38.54 28.65 12.17
N ASP A 812 -39.51 29.54 12.36
CA ASP A 812 -40.87 29.14 12.71
C ASP A 812 -41.50 28.38 11.54
N ALA A 813 -41.44 28.94 10.34
CA ALA A 813 -41.97 28.29 9.14
C ALA A 813 -41.31 26.93 8.88
N ILE A 814 -39.99 26.82 9.07
CA ILE A 814 -39.27 25.55 8.87
C ILE A 814 -39.71 24.50 9.89
N VAL A 815 -39.70 24.80 11.18
CA VAL A 815 -40.01 23.81 12.22
C VAL A 815 -41.49 23.43 12.20
N ASP A 816 -42.39 24.38 11.94
CA ASP A 816 -43.83 24.11 11.91
C ASP A 816 -44.22 23.26 10.68
N ALA A 817 -43.45 23.33 9.59
CA ALA A 817 -43.64 22.48 8.41
C ALA A 817 -43.12 21.04 8.61
N LEU A 818 -42.29 20.76 9.62
CA LEU A 818 -41.87 19.40 9.95
C LEU A 818 -43.02 18.66 10.64
N GLN A 819 -43.43 17.52 10.08
CA GLN A 819 -44.58 16.75 10.55
C GLN A 819 -44.15 15.36 11.04
N PRO A 820 -43.86 15.18 12.34
CA PRO A 820 -43.58 13.86 12.91
C PRO A 820 -44.79 12.95 12.76
N GLN A 821 -44.57 11.78 12.19
CA GLN A 821 -45.61 10.79 11.92
C GLN A 821 -45.23 9.43 12.50
N ALA A 822 -46.25 8.64 12.80
CA ALA A 822 -46.12 7.22 13.10
C ALA A 822 -46.59 6.43 11.87
N PHE A 823 -45.82 5.44 11.45
CA PHE A 823 -46.06 4.69 10.21
C PHE A 823 -45.73 3.20 10.39
N ASP A 824 -46.34 2.35 9.57
CA ASP A 824 -46.02 0.93 9.50
C ASP A 824 -45.02 0.69 8.37
N TRP A 825 -43.96 -0.07 8.63
CA TRP A 825 -42.95 -0.37 7.62
C TRP A 825 -43.49 -1.37 6.61
N LEU A 826 -43.25 -1.08 5.33
CA LEU A 826 -43.47 -2.00 4.22
C LEU A 826 -42.14 -2.63 3.77
N ASP A 827 -42.17 -3.88 3.33
CA ASP A 827 -41.05 -4.50 2.65
C ASP A 827 -40.84 -3.88 1.25
N GLN A 828 -39.77 -4.25 0.55
CA GLN A 828 -39.48 -3.74 -0.79
C GLN A 828 -40.54 -4.14 -1.85
N LYS A 829 -41.47 -5.03 -1.51
CA LYS A 829 -42.59 -5.47 -2.37
C LYS A 829 -43.91 -4.79 -1.97
N GLY A 830 -43.90 -3.90 -0.98
CA GLY A 830 -45.06 -3.15 -0.51
C GLY A 830 -45.92 -3.88 0.53
N ASN A 831 -45.47 -5.00 1.10
CA ASN A 831 -46.24 -5.72 2.14
C ASN A 831 -45.89 -5.19 3.54
N PRO A 832 -46.87 -5.08 4.46
CA PRO A 832 -46.57 -4.74 5.85
C PRO A 832 -45.61 -5.74 6.49
N THR A 833 -44.53 -5.22 7.09
CA THR A 833 -43.55 -6.01 7.83
C THR A 833 -44.03 -6.36 9.25
N GLY A 834 -45.03 -5.64 9.76
CA GLY A 834 -45.47 -5.69 11.15
C GLY A 834 -44.64 -4.80 12.09
N GLU A 835 -43.60 -4.13 11.60
CA GLU A 835 -42.79 -3.19 12.37
C GLU A 835 -43.42 -1.78 12.36
N ARG A 836 -43.57 -1.19 13.55
CA ARG A 836 -44.05 0.19 13.72
C ARG A 836 -42.87 1.15 13.84
N GLY A 837 -42.83 2.17 12.99
CA GLY A 837 -41.85 3.25 13.02
C GLY A 837 -42.44 4.60 13.43
N TYR A 838 -41.55 5.50 13.84
CA TYR A 838 -41.84 6.90 14.15
C TYR A 838 -40.75 7.77 13.54
N GLY A 839 -41.12 8.86 12.89
CA GLY A 839 -40.13 9.73 12.25
C GLY A 839 -40.77 10.75 11.32
N LEU A 840 -39.97 11.26 10.39
CA LEU A 840 -40.39 12.19 9.35
C LEU A 840 -40.33 11.51 7.98
N ILE A 841 -41.21 11.91 7.07
CA ILE A 841 -41.20 11.41 5.70
C ILE A 841 -40.18 12.20 4.87
N ALA A 842 -39.20 11.50 4.30
CA ALA A 842 -38.06 12.13 3.61
C ALA A 842 -38.47 13.03 2.45
N GLN A 843 -39.50 12.65 1.69
CA GLN A 843 -40.02 13.44 0.58
C GLN A 843 -40.62 14.76 1.06
N ASP A 844 -41.36 14.75 2.17
CA ASP A 844 -41.97 15.95 2.76
C ASP A 844 -40.90 16.88 3.31
N VAL A 845 -39.93 16.33 4.06
CA VAL A 845 -38.82 17.12 4.61
C VAL A 845 -37.95 17.72 3.52
N HIS A 846 -37.74 17.04 2.39
CA HIS A 846 -36.95 17.58 1.28
C HIS A 846 -37.53 18.88 0.71
N THR A 847 -38.84 19.10 0.82
CA THR A 847 -39.47 20.37 0.38
C THR A 847 -39.13 21.56 1.27
N VAL A 848 -38.70 21.30 2.51
CA VAL A 848 -38.47 22.32 3.54
C VAL A 848 -36.98 22.44 3.90
N VAL A 849 -36.31 21.30 4.13
CA VAL A 849 -34.89 21.20 4.47
C VAL A 849 -34.22 20.19 3.53
N PRO A 850 -33.96 20.54 2.26
CA PRO A 850 -33.38 19.62 1.27
C PRO A 850 -32.07 18.99 1.73
N SER A 851 -31.25 19.75 2.47
CA SER A 851 -29.93 19.29 2.97
C SER A 851 -30.00 18.18 4.02
N ALA A 852 -31.17 17.90 4.60
CA ALA A 852 -31.37 16.79 5.53
C ALA A 852 -31.71 15.47 4.81
N VAL A 853 -31.90 15.50 3.48
CA VAL A 853 -32.43 14.37 2.73
C VAL A 853 -31.49 13.95 1.62
N LYS A 854 -31.19 12.66 1.55
CA LYS A 854 -30.60 12.02 0.37
C LYS A 854 -31.74 11.62 -0.56
N VAL A 855 -31.84 12.29 -1.71
CA VAL A 855 -32.82 11.95 -2.74
C VAL A 855 -32.53 10.55 -3.28
N GLY A 856 -33.52 9.67 -3.22
CA GLY A 856 -33.46 8.32 -3.78
C GLY A 856 -33.76 8.28 -5.29
N ARG A 857 -33.65 7.10 -5.90
CA ARG A 857 -33.97 6.85 -7.32
C ARG A 857 -34.69 5.50 -7.50
N GLY A 858 -35.41 5.36 -8.60
CA GLY A 858 -36.19 4.15 -8.92
C GLY A 858 -37.45 3.99 -8.05
N LYS A 859 -38.14 2.86 -8.20
CA LYS A 859 -39.29 2.48 -7.36
C LYS A 859 -38.98 1.22 -6.55
N PRO A 860 -39.62 1.03 -5.37
CA PRO A 860 -39.46 -0.21 -4.62
C PRO A 860 -39.69 -1.44 -5.50
N GLY A 861 -38.68 -2.31 -5.58
CA GLY A 861 -38.68 -3.52 -6.42
C GLY A 861 -37.87 -3.42 -7.72
N ASP A 862 -37.44 -2.22 -8.13
CA ASP A 862 -36.56 -2.05 -9.30
C ASP A 862 -35.09 -2.41 -8.96
N GLN A 863 -34.34 -2.88 -9.97
CA GLN A 863 -32.93 -3.27 -9.81
C GLN A 863 -32.01 -2.11 -9.40
N ASP A 864 -32.36 -0.87 -9.79
CA ASP A 864 -31.63 0.35 -9.49
C ASP A 864 -32.23 1.16 -8.32
N TYR A 865 -33.19 0.57 -7.59
CA TYR A 865 -33.87 1.22 -6.48
C TYR A 865 -32.89 1.62 -5.37
N ASP A 866 -32.82 2.93 -5.13
CA ASP A 866 -32.10 3.54 -4.02
C ASP A 866 -33.13 4.32 -3.19
N PRO A 867 -33.46 3.87 -1.97
CA PRO A 867 -34.48 4.54 -1.16
C PRO A 867 -34.04 5.96 -0.77
N TRP A 868 -35.03 6.82 -0.53
CA TRP A 868 -34.77 8.14 0.03
C TRP A 868 -34.23 8.00 1.47
N GLY A 869 -33.17 8.73 1.78
CA GLY A 869 -32.51 8.69 3.09
C GLY A 869 -32.70 9.98 3.88
N MET A 870 -32.66 9.88 5.21
CA MET A 870 -32.79 11.03 6.13
C MET A 870 -31.56 11.14 7.03
N ASP A 871 -31.01 12.35 7.16
CA ASP A 871 -30.03 12.72 8.18
C ASP A 871 -30.67 13.65 9.22
N TYR A 872 -31.20 13.04 10.29
CA TYR A 872 -31.87 13.77 11.38
C TYR A 872 -30.95 14.76 12.11
N SER A 873 -29.62 14.59 12.06
CA SER A 873 -28.69 15.50 12.74
C SER A 873 -28.75 16.92 12.19
N LYS A 874 -29.10 17.07 10.90
CA LYS A 874 -29.27 18.36 10.23
C LYS A 874 -30.47 19.15 10.73
N LEU A 875 -31.45 18.50 11.37
CA LEU A 875 -32.63 19.17 11.91
C LEU A 875 -32.37 19.79 13.29
N VAL A 876 -31.36 19.30 14.02
CA VAL A 876 -31.04 19.71 15.40
C VAL A 876 -30.73 21.21 15.49
N ILE A 877 -30.05 21.78 14.49
CA ILE A 877 -29.71 23.21 14.49
C ILE A 877 -30.96 24.11 14.42
N PHE A 878 -32.00 23.70 13.69
CA PHE A 878 -33.25 24.46 13.58
C PHE A 878 -34.06 24.36 14.86
N LEU A 879 -34.07 23.17 15.49
CA LEU A 879 -34.68 22.98 16.81
C LEU A 879 -34.00 23.85 17.87
N LEU A 880 -32.67 23.92 17.87
CA LEU A 880 -31.91 24.78 18.78
C LEU A 880 -32.22 26.26 18.56
N ALA A 881 -32.31 26.71 17.30
CA ALA A 881 -32.70 28.08 16.98
C ALA A 881 -34.12 28.39 17.44
N LYS A 882 -35.08 27.47 17.21
CA LYS A 882 -36.47 27.59 17.68
C LYS A 882 -36.53 27.69 19.21
N MET A 883 -35.77 26.86 19.93
CA MET A 883 -35.72 26.90 21.40
C MET A 883 -35.23 28.25 21.91
N LYS A 884 -34.18 28.84 21.29
CA LYS A 884 -33.69 30.18 21.66
C LYS A 884 -34.72 31.26 21.37
N LEU A 885 -35.39 31.18 20.22
CA LEU A 885 -36.45 32.11 19.85
C LEU A 885 -37.63 32.04 20.83
N MET A 886 -37.99 30.82 21.26
CA MET A 886 -39.02 30.60 22.27
C MET A 886 -38.60 31.16 23.64
N ASP A 887 -37.35 30.98 24.06
CA ASP A 887 -36.81 31.55 25.30
C ASP A 887 -36.77 33.08 25.28
N GLU A 888 -36.38 33.69 24.15
CA GLU A 888 -36.43 35.15 23.98
C GLU A 888 -37.87 35.69 24.02
N ARG A 889 -38.80 35.02 23.34
CA ARG A 889 -40.24 35.35 23.41
C ARG A 889 -40.77 35.21 24.84
N LEU A 890 -40.38 34.15 25.54
CA LEU A 890 -40.79 33.93 26.93
C LEU A 890 -40.24 35.03 27.84
N LYS A 891 -38.96 35.40 27.72
CA LYS A 891 -38.35 36.53 28.45
C LYS A 891 -39.04 37.86 28.15
N ASN A 892 -39.45 38.10 26.91
CA ASN A 892 -40.19 39.31 26.55
C ASN A 892 -41.62 39.32 27.13
N ILE A 893 -42.25 38.16 27.29
CA ILE A 893 -43.55 38.01 27.95
C ILE A 893 -43.41 38.18 29.47
N GLU A 894 -42.36 37.61 30.07
CA GLU A 894 -42.10 37.65 31.51
C GLU A 894 -41.53 39.00 31.99
N GLY A 895 -40.72 39.68 31.18
CA GLY A 895 -40.19 41.02 31.44
C GLY A 895 -41.13 42.17 31.06
N GLY A 896 -42.27 41.84 30.43
CA GLY A 896 -43.36 42.77 30.11
C GLY A 896 -44.47 42.82 31.17
N GLN A 897 -44.27 42.20 32.34
CA GLN A 897 -45.14 42.32 33.52
C GLN A 897 -44.66 43.36 34.52
#